data_AF-A0A1Z9DNU2-F1
#
_entry.id   AF-A0A1Z9DNU2-F1
#
_cell.length_a   1.000
_cell.length_b   1.000
_cell.length_c   1.000
_cell.angle_alpha   90.00
_cell.angle_beta   90.00
_cell.angle_gamma   90.00
#
_symmetry.space_group_name_H-M   'P 1'
#
loop_
_entity.id
_entity.type
_entity.pdbx_description
1 polymer ?
#
loop_
_entity_poly.entity_id
_entity_poly.type
_entity_poly.pdbx_seq_one_letter_code
_entity_poly.pdbx_strand_id
1 'polypeptide(L)'
;MPLPNGAALDGVSLDKLTLMMVPTKGASFGLTDKSLPGKIRDEITAILSDASSLQGFSFKGGVNLFAELDLQASPDMNDLMSFIGKGKTTKIPIFGVMSNNLFDKTAKPELRFAGMDLAIPMPNITLPDLPNAFAFKAPQFKIADVSPSGVAGLWTGISAGLNGDLLGQAIDFTSEIGFSDTAISLNAASEMQMPAPFGISWLGLKDLALKLDYDRKLKTGDFQFNGITADPFGKVNPKVAIKLSEVDGKLASAVLKIDETIAFTDIPILAKVPHADQFSFDFFEISTDGIAGGSTLHGLAVDVAVFMVDKGWVFAVADHGGKDGFKFSRVMPALKGSPLADFHLDDTALVFSQAALSGAVSKMPLLIQPMLTRVYGAPDALVKINEGITIAANFSPGSTGGNAAKGLGGIGISETILLEGSLQNIFGGGGVPSVGIFAQIQQGPGAGGASHVPQMVKFPKDVGFFINFIPDNFEVGLQNDVVLSLPKGQSLDLISKLELGITEKGFDVAIMLDLVGEWRNPLGVPGIALEEVALKFGVDDIGNVIFGFAGQSAIADVEIDLAAEADFLVEASGLPDGIAIKGELESLDFAKLVKLAEAMADAGKSINIPSTIPLPEIKDLEFAFATPGTTDPDLGLTNPGVLVKGDIYLAGQELGSTVTSVGATGLYMKDKIADIKLDGLQLKDNSMTLDIGYTKPPEFKIDTNFDLFGVSQKAEVTFEEGIFEIDLKQKLVGLYDSDLLLAFGFDGHHGGAPSIFVEGQINEGLDSWVERQLPDKIRQFFSILDQGYKEAVARINKAEDRVRGLDRQIESRKEQIQREKARADRALESAQQKVNSLRGNMSNDCRNASNNWHNCRRLRHITGSCRNAISDGWRCNVQDKAAVTIADAVLEAAKQVEDHLPTDLDPELVGLRASRETAMGALEAAKLAISGLSEMDQWMKTGLDELTTKATASASHKMTNITFAGNLGDQMRGGPFVLSIDLVLLGKDLGRQTFAFKMDDPKFDALQLSYIPLHLIHEIFKNDVPRGLSKLMGPVLSAIVEEISEVEKQAQESVKKANAQFNENLDKLREDMSSDVKTDS
;
A
#
# COMPACT_ATOMS: atom_id res chain seq x y z
N MET A 1 80.28 85.97 34.36
CA MET A 1 80.84 85.71 33.02
C MET A 1 79.95 86.39 31.98
N PRO A 2 80.47 86.86 30.84
CA PRO A 2 79.60 87.19 29.72
C PRO A 2 79.12 85.87 29.08
N LEU A 3 78.11 85.26 29.67
CA LEU A 3 77.32 84.23 29.00
C LEU A 3 76.38 84.93 28.00
N PRO A 4 75.96 84.28 26.91
CA PRO A 4 75.02 84.88 25.97
C PRO A 4 73.72 85.26 26.69
N ASN A 5 73.25 86.51 26.54
CA ASN A 5 71.91 86.91 26.98
C ASN A 5 70.87 86.08 26.23
N GLY A 6 69.85 85.57 26.94
CA GLY A 6 68.84 84.67 26.39
C GLY A 6 69.25 83.18 26.32
N ALA A 7 70.39 82.80 26.91
CA ALA A 7 70.71 81.38 27.14
C ALA A 7 70.05 80.87 28.44
N ALA A 8 69.92 79.54 28.59
CA ALA A 8 69.38 78.88 29.78
C ALA A 8 70.03 79.30 31.13
N LEU A 9 71.23 79.86 31.08
CA LEU A 9 71.99 80.35 32.24
C LEU A 9 71.76 81.83 32.54
N ASP A 10 70.83 82.51 31.85
CA ASP A 10 70.54 83.91 32.12
C ASP A 10 70.04 84.10 33.56
N GLY A 11 70.51 85.17 34.21
CA GLY A 11 70.28 85.43 35.64
C GLY A 11 71.09 84.58 36.62
N VAL A 12 71.90 83.61 36.18
CA VAL A 12 72.77 82.82 37.06
C VAL A 12 74.02 83.61 37.46
N SER A 13 74.33 83.69 38.75
CA SER A 13 75.58 84.28 39.25
C SER A 13 76.55 83.22 39.75
N LEU A 14 77.84 83.57 39.82
CA LEU A 14 78.91 82.70 40.33
C LEU A 14 79.36 83.20 41.70
N ASP A 15 79.25 82.34 42.70
CA ASP A 15 79.76 82.54 44.05
C ASP A 15 81.02 81.69 44.28
N LYS A 16 81.88 82.13 45.22
CA LYS A 16 83.12 81.43 45.61
C LYS A 16 83.98 80.98 44.42
N LEU A 17 84.05 81.81 43.37
CA LEU A 17 84.75 81.49 42.12
C LEU A 17 86.26 81.36 42.34
N THR A 18 86.78 80.19 42.05
CA THR A 18 88.21 79.92 41.88
C THR A 18 88.49 79.55 40.44
N LEU A 19 89.39 80.28 39.79
CA LEU A 19 89.92 79.94 38.46
C LEU A 19 91.38 79.54 38.58
N MET A 20 91.72 78.37 38.05
CA MET A 20 93.08 77.86 38.06
C MET A 20 93.50 77.48 36.65
N MET A 21 94.47 78.21 36.09
CA MET A 21 95.06 77.86 34.81
C MET A 21 96.15 76.81 35.02
N VAL A 22 95.96 75.63 34.43
CA VAL A 22 96.90 74.51 34.46
C VAL A 22 97.52 74.36 33.08
N PRO A 23 98.85 74.31 32.96
CA PRO A 23 99.51 74.08 31.68
C PRO A 23 98.94 72.83 30.98
N THR A 24 98.60 72.96 29.70
CA THR A 24 98.08 71.84 28.90
C THR A 24 99.10 70.74 28.64
N LYS A 25 100.37 70.97 28.98
CA LYS A 25 101.48 70.01 28.92
C LYS A 25 102.15 69.92 30.30
N GLY A 26 101.95 68.82 31.01
CA GLY A 26 102.52 68.55 32.34
C GLY A 26 101.83 67.37 33.04
N ALA A 27 102.42 66.87 34.13
CA ALA A 27 101.81 65.83 34.96
C ALA A 27 100.53 66.36 35.63
N SER A 28 99.46 65.56 35.62
CA SER A 28 98.24 65.86 36.38
C SER A 28 98.58 65.87 37.88
N PHE A 29 98.33 67.00 38.55
CA PHE A 29 98.44 67.07 40.01
C PHE A 29 97.03 67.08 40.62
N GLY A 30 96.94 66.67 41.89
CA GLY A 30 95.69 66.62 42.65
C GLY A 30 95.64 67.66 43.77
N LEU A 31 94.58 67.64 44.57
CA LEU A 31 94.37 68.59 45.68
C LEU A 31 95.41 68.48 46.80
N THR A 32 96.09 67.33 46.92
CA THR A 32 97.07 67.06 47.97
C THR A 32 98.48 67.53 47.62
N ASP A 33 98.67 68.15 46.44
CA ASP A 33 99.96 68.67 46.02
C ASP A 33 100.39 69.83 46.94
N LYS A 34 101.62 69.74 47.47
CA LYS A 34 102.18 70.74 48.41
C LYS A 34 102.39 72.11 47.76
N SER A 35 102.42 72.20 46.43
CA SER A 35 102.59 73.45 45.69
C SER A 35 101.33 74.31 45.65
N LEU A 36 100.15 73.77 45.97
CA LEU A 36 98.89 74.52 46.03
C LEU A 36 98.85 75.43 47.26
N PRO A 37 98.67 76.76 47.09
CA PRO A 37 98.48 77.68 48.21
C PRO A 37 97.31 77.23 49.09
N GLY A 38 97.52 77.23 50.42
CA GLY A 38 96.54 76.69 51.38
C GLY A 38 95.13 77.26 51.19
N LYS A 39 95.00 78.57 51.02
CA LYS A 39 93.70 79.22 50.80
C LYS A 39 92.99 78.74 49.53
N ILE A 40 93.71 78.58 48.42
CA ILE A 40 93.14 78.10 47.14
C ILE A 40 92.72 76.64 47.27
N ARG A 41 93.56 75.82 47.92
CA ARG A 41 93.25 74.42 48.21
C ARG A 41 91.99 74.29 49.07
N ASP A 42 91.83 75.11 50.10
CA ASP A 42 90.67 75.08 50.99
C ASP A 42 89.39 75.51 50.24
N GLU A 43 89.46 76.54 49.39
CA GLU A 43 88.34 76.98 48.52
C GLU A 43 87.91 75.89 47.53
N ILE A 44 88.86 75.25 46.84
CA ILE A 44 88.55 74.15 45.90
C ILE A 44 88.03 72.92 46.65
N THR A 45 88.60 72.60 47.81
CA THR A 45 88.16 71.48 48.67
C THR A 45 86.72 71.67 49.11
N ALA A 46 86.31 72.91 49.44
CA ALA A 46 84.93 73.22 49.78
C ALA A 46 83.98 72.88 48.61
N ILE A 47 84.24 73.41 47.40
CA ILE A 47 83.40 73.15 46.21
C ILE A 47 83.33 71.66 45.87
N LEU A 48 84.47 70.95 45.90
CA LEU A 48 84.51 69.52 45.56
C LEU A 48 83.86 68.65 46.64
N SER A 49 83.91 69.06 47.91
CA SER A 49 83.20 68.38 49.00
C SER A 49 81.69 68.58 48.86
N ASP A 50 81.25 69.81 48.58
CA ASP A 50 79.84 70.13 48.33
C ASP A 50 79.32 69.38 47.09
N ALA A 51 80.17 69.14 46.09
CA ALA A 51 79.88 68.32 44.90
C ALA A 51 80.08 66.81 45.10
N SER A 52 80.42 66.34 46.31
CA SER A 52 80.74 64.92 46.60
C SER A 52 81.78 64.30 45.64
N SER A 53 82.70 65.12 45.14
CA SER A 53 83.66 64.80 44.06
C SER A 53 85.12 64.93 44.50
N LEU A 54 85.38 64.97 45.81
CA LEU A 54 86.72 65.14 46.37
C LEU A 54 87.65 63.94 46.08
N GLN A 55 87.12 62.72 46.14
CA GLN A 55 87.91 61.51 46.00
C GLN A 55 88.31 61.28 44.53
N GLY A 56 89.61 61.14 44.27
CA GLY A 56 90.12 60.88 42.92
C GLY A 56 90.15 62.10 41.99
N PHE A 57 89.88 63.30 42.50
CA PHE A 57 89.96 64.52 41.69
C PHE A 57 91.38 64.83 41.22
N SER A 58 91.52 65.19 39.95
CA SER A 58 92.75 65.71 39.36
C SER A 58 92.46 66.91 38.47
N PHE A 59 93.33 67.92 38.49
CA PHE A 59 93.20 69.06 37.58
C PHE A 59 93.44 68.63 36.14
N LYS A 60 92.62 69.16 35.21
CA LYS A 60 92.77 68.96 33.77
C LYS A 60 93.62 70.09 33.18
N GLY A 61 94.26 69.87 32.04
CA GLY A 61 94.96 70.95 31.32
C GLY A 61 93.98 72.02 30.82
N GLY A 62 94.35 73.30 30.94
CA GLY A 62 93.49 74.44 30.58
C GLY A 62 93.01 75.24 31.80
N VAL A 63 91.95 76.02 31.61
CA VAL A 63 91.39 76.84 32.70
C VAL A 63 90.38 76.03 33.50
N ASN A 64 90.75 75.58 34.68
CA ASN A 64 89.85 74.87 35.59
C ASN A 64 89.02 75.90 36.37
N LEU A 65 87.71 75.67 36.44
CA LEU A 65 86.78 76.47 37.23
C LEU A 65 86.25 75.64 38.40
N PHE A 66 86.10 76.30 39.54
CA PHE A 66 85.36 75.82 40.71
C PHE A 66 84.52 76.99 41.20
N ALA A 67 83.21 76.79 41.32
CA ALA A 67 82.32 77.85 41.78
C ALA A 67 81.04 77.23 42.36
N GLU A 68 80.24 78.06 43.01
CA GLU A 68 78.82 77.81 43.24
C GLU A 68 78.01 78.62 42.21
N LEU A 69 77.14 77.95 41.46
CA LEU A 69 76.13 78.60 40.64
C LEU A 69 74.97 79.00 41.55
N ASP A 70 74.75 80.30 41.73
CA ASP A 70 73.55 80.83 42.36
C ASP A 70 72.45 81.00 41.31
N LEU A 71 71.39 80.20 41.47
CA LEU A 71 70.28 80.07 40.54
C LEU A 71 69.09 80.97 40.92
N GLN A 72 69.16 81.73 42.02
CA GLN A 72 68.00 82.46 42.57
C GLN A 72 67.35 83.41 41.56
N ALA A 73 68.17 84.10 40.76
CA ALA A 73 67.70 85.09 39.80
C ALA A 73 67.41 84.52 38.39
N SER A 74 67.56 83.20 38.18
CA SER A 74 67.31 82.54 36.90
C SER A 74 65.97 81.78 36.91
N PRO A 75 64.92 82.28 36.22
CA PRO A 75 63.64 81.57 36.13
C PRO A 75 63.77 80.21 35.46
N ASP A 76 64.52 80.12 34.36
CA ASP A 76 64.73 78.89 33.59
C ASP A 76 65.39 77.79 34.44
N MET A 77 66.44 78.14 35.19
CA MET A 77 67.11 77.17 36.06
C MET A 77 66.25 76.75 37.25
N ASN A 78 65.44 77.65 37.81
CA ASN A 78 64.47 77.29 38.85
C ASN A 78 63.39 76.33 38.31
N ASP A 79 62.95 76.54 37.07
CA ASP A 79 62.00 75.65 36.39
C ASP A 79 62.64 74.27 36.13
N LEU A 80 63.89 74.23 35.63
CA LEU A 80 64.61 72.97 35.42
C LEU A 80 64.82 72.20 36.73
N MET A 81 65.23 72.87 37.81
CA MET A 81 65.41 72.24 39.13
C MET A 81 64.09 71.73 39.70
N SER A 82 62.99 72.43 39.45
CA SER A 82 61.65 71.97 39.81
C SER A 82 61.21 70.76 38.98
N PHE A 83 61.48 70.78 37.67
CA PHE A 83 61.15 69.68 36.74
C PHE A 83 61.85 68.37 37.11
N ILE A 84 63.10 68.42 37.59
CA ILE A 84 63.85 67.23 38.04
C ILE A 84 63.57 66.81 39.49
N GLY A 85 62.55 67.39 40.13
CA GLY A 85 62.13 67.05 41.49
C GLY A 85 63.03 67.60 42.62
N LYS A 86 63.88 68.59 42.34
CA LYS A 86 64.76 69.22 43.35
C LYS A 86 64.21 70.50 43.97
N GLY A 87 63.08 71.00 43.46
CA GLY A 87 62.44 72.22 43.96
C GLY A 87 63.35 73.46 43.82
N LYS A 88 63.18 74.45 44.71
CA LYS A 88 63.99 75.68 44.72
C LYS A 88 65.40 75.41 45.24
N THR A 89 66.22 74.76 44.43
CA THR A 89 67.67 74.68 44.66
C THR A 89 68.29 76.02 44.30
N THR A 90 68.76 76.76 45.30
CA THR A 90 69.29 78.11 45.09
C THR A 90 70.76 78.13 44.70
N LYS A 91 71.53 77.11 45.08
CA LYS A 91 72.98 77.04 44.82
C LYS A 91 73.42 75.64 44.46
N ILE A 92 74.27 75.50 43.44
CA ILE A 92 74.81 74.21 42.99
C ILE A 92 76.32 74.38 42.75
N PRO A 93 77.19 73.53 43.34
CA PRO A 93 78.60 73.59 43.00
C PRO A 93 78.82 73.18 41.54
N ILE A 94 79.79 73.78 40.88
CA ILE A 94 80.15 73.42 39.51
C ILE A 94 81.66 73.45 39.38
N PHE A 95 82.20 72.47 38.67
CA PHE A 95 83.62 72.44 38.38
C PHE A 95 83.90 71.76 37.04
N GLY A 96 85.11 71.99 36.53
CA GLY A 96 85.57 71.38 35.29
C GLY A 96 86.49 72.31 34.52
N VAL A 97 86.53 72.13 33.19
CA VAL A 97 87.38 72.92 32.30
C VAL A 97 86.53 73.92 31.53
N MET A 98 86.98 75.17 31.52
CA MET A 98 86.43 76.19 30.66
C MET A 98 87.16 76.24 29.32
N SER A 99 86.46 76.69 28.29
CA SER A 99 87.09 76.94 26.99
C SER A 99 88.22 77.97 27.11
N ASN A 100 89.38 77.64 26.55
CA ASN A 100 90.50 78.58 26.44
C ASN A 100 90.15 79.79 25.56
N ASN A 101 89.21 79.62 24.62
CA ASN A 101 88.77 80.66 23.69
C ASN A 101 87.77 81.63 24.33
N LEU A 102 87.28 81.35 25.53
CA LEU A 102 86.27 82.17 26.20
C LEU A 102 86.77 83.60 26.48
N PHE A 103 88.08 83.75 26.73
CA PHE A 103 88.72 85.04 26.98
C PHE A 103 89.28 85.70 25.71
N ASP A 104 89.31 84.98 24.59
CA ASP A 104 89.79 85.50 23.31
C ASP A 104 88.67 86.27 22.60
N LYS A 105 88.76 87.59 22.66
CA LYS A 105 87.81 88.50 21.99
C LYS A 105 87.82 88.35 20.45
N THR A 106 88.84 87.72 19.87
CA THR A 106 88.97 87.49 18.43
C THR A 106 88.46 86.11 17.99
N ALA A 107 88.14 85.21 18.93
CA ALA A 107 87.61 83.89 18.62
C ALA A 107 86.22 83.98 17.97
N LYS A 108 86.01 83.17 16.91
CA LYS A 108 84.71 83.03 16.24
C LYS A 108 83.63 82.62 17.25
N PRO A 109 82.40 83.16 17.19
CA PRO A 109 81.33 82.83 18.14
C PRO A 109 81.11 81.31 18.32
N GLU A 110 81.14 80.54 17.23
CA GLU A 110 80.97 79.08 17.22
C GLU A 110 82.10 78.31 17.94
N LEU A 111 83.32 78.87 17.99
CA LEU A 111 84.50 78.24 18.61
C LEU A 111 84.78 78.78 20.02
N ARG A 112 84.00 79.76 20.48
CA ARG A 112 84.22 80.45 21.76
C ARG A 112 84.08 79.52 22.96
N PHE A 113 83.28 78.47 22.81
CA PHE A 113 83.01 77.48 23.86
C PHE A 113 83.76 76.17 23.64
N ALA A 114 84.48 76.00 22.53
CA ALA A 114 85.19 74.75 22.21
C ALA A 114 86.10 74.31 23.37
N GLY A 115 85.93 73.07 23.84
CA GLY A 115 86.60 72.48 25.00
C GLY A 115 85.99 72.83 26.37
N MET A 116 84.80 73.44 26.43
CA MET A 116 84.04 73.62 27.67
C MET A 116 83.50 72.26 28.14
N ASP A 117 83.81 71.87 29.37
CA ASP A 117 83.32 70.65 30.03
C ASP A 117 83.25 70.90 31.54
N LEU A 118 82.14 71.48 31.97
CA LEU A 118 81.79 71.64 33.37
C LEU A 118 80.72 70.62 33.73
N ALA A 119 80.93 69.85 34.79
CA ALA A 119 80.01 68.79 35.19
C ALA A 119 79.95 68.66 36.71
N ILE A 120 78.76 68.39 37.23
CA ILE A 120 78.57 68.00 38.62
C ILE A 120 77.66 66.76 38.69
N PRO A 121 78.07 65.71 39.46
CA PRO A 121 77.17 64.63 39.82
C PRO A 121 75.95 65.15 40.56
N MET A 122 74.77 64.79 40.07
CA MET A 122 73.50 65.13 40.69
C MET A 122 73.01 63.95 41.54
N PRO A 123 72.28 64.21 42.64
CA PRO A 123 71.52 63.16 43.31
C PRO A 123 70.41 62.62 42.38
N ASN A 124 69.88 61.44 42.69
CA ASN A 124 68.79 60.81 41.92
C ASN A 124 67.68 61.81 41.59
N ILE A 125 67.34 61.91 40.32
CA ILE A 125 66.31 62.81 39.79
C ILE A 125 65.03 62.04 39.48
N THR A 126 63.90 62.73 39.51
CA THR A 126 62.59 62.22 39.14
C THR A 126 61.91 63.27 38.28
N LEU A 127 61.31 62.88 37.16
CA LEU A 127 60.56 63.80 36.30
C LEU A 127 59.05 63.62 36.54
N PRO A 128 58.25 64.69 36.48
CA PRO A 128 56.81 64.57 36.43
C PRO A 128 56.40 63.82 35.15
N ASP A 129 55.37 62.98 35.25
CA ASP A 129 54.75 62.25 34.15
C ASP A 129 55.66 61.25 33.40
N LEU A 130 56.88 61.02 33.88
CA LEU A 130 57.71 59.89 33.42
C LEU A 130 57.22 58.60 34.12
N PRO A 131 56.91 57.52 33.37
CA PRO A 131 56.50 56.25 33.95
C PRO A 131 57.54 55.69 34.94
N ASN A 132 57.08 55.08 36.03
CA ASN A 132 57.90 54.44 37.07
C ASN A 132 58.73 53.26 36.54
N ALA A 133 58.40 52.74 35.36
CA ALA A 133 59.22 51.78 34.61
C ALA A 133 60.64 52.29 34.29
N PHE A 134 60.86 53.61 34.34
CA PHE A 134 62.14 54.23 34.01
C PHE A 134 62.85 54.80 35.24
N ALA A 135 64.14 54.53 35.37
CA ALA A 135 64.99 55.02 36.45
C ALA A 135 66.28 55.64 35.91
N PHE A 136 66.59 56.86 36.38
CA PHE A 136 67.84 57.54 36.03
C PHE A 136 69.04 56.94 36.76
N LYS A 137 70.16 56.83 36.05
CA LYS A 137 71.47 56.42 36.57
C LYS A 137 72.50 57.52 36.36
N ALA A 138 73.25 57.80 37.42
CA ALA A 138 74.35 58.76 37.43
C ALA A 138 74.04 60.10 36.74
N PRO A 139 72.95 60.80 37.14
CA PRO A 139 72.62 62.08 36.52
C PRO A 139 73.73 63.10 36.78
N GLN A 140 74.03 63.93 35.79
CA GLN A 140 75.04 64.98 35.87
C GLN A 140 74.49 66.27 35.29
N PHE A 141 74.54 67.37 36.05
CA PHE A 141 74.32 68.69 35.48
C PHE A 141 75.60 69.10 34.75
N LYS A 142 75.45 69.57 33.51
CA LYS A 142 76.56 69.82 32.60
C LYS A 142 76.41 71.15 31.86
N ILE A 143 77.54 71.82 31.66
CA ILE A 143 77.71 72.92 30.72
C ILE A 143 78.87 72.50 29.81
N ALA A 144 78.54 72.21 28.55
CA ALA A 144 79.49 71.63 27.60
C ALA A 144 79.42 72.34 26.24
N ASP A 145 80.41 72.10 25.39
CA ASP A 145 80.46 72.59 24.00
C ASP A 145 79.85 71.63 22.98
N VAL A 146 79.41 70.45 23.43
CA VAL A 146 78.68 69.46 22.65
C VAL A 146 77.58 68.87 23.54
N SER A 147 76.35 68.78 23.02
CA SER A 147 75.25 68.09 23.71
C SER A 147 75.50 66.58 23.80
N PRO A 148 74.82 65.83 24.69
CA PRO A 148 74.89 64.37 24.72
C PRO A 148 74.50 63.72 23.39
N SER A 149 73.58 64.34 22.63
CA SER A 149 73.20 63.97 21.26
C SER A 149 74.25 64.28 20.17
N GLY A 150 75.38 64.90 20.53
CA GLY A 150 76.49 65.16 19.60
C GLY A 150 76.40 66.49 18.83
N VAL A 151 75.50 67.40 19.21
CA VAL A 151 75.34 68.71 18.55
C VAL A 151 76.34 69.71 19.12
N ALA A 152 77.18 70.29 18.27
CA ALA A 152 78.18 71.29 18.66
C ALA A 152 77.53 72.66 18.98
N GLY A 153 77.96 73.28 20.08
CA GLY A 153 77.43 74.54 20.59
C GLY A 153 77.40 74.55 22.12
N LEU A 154 77.24 75.72 22.75
CA LEU A 154 77.09 75.79 24.21
C LEU A 154 75.78 75.08 24.61
N TRP A 155 75.92 73.91 25.22
CA TRP A 155 74.81 73.13 25.75
C TRP A 155 74.81 73.21 27.28
N THR A 156 73.63 73.33 27.86
CA THR A 156 73.42 73.31 29.32
C THR A 156 72.20 72.46 29.63
N GLY A 157 72.37 71.50 30.52
CA GLY A 157 71.30 70.57 30.87
C GLY A 157 71.79 69.47 31.80
N ILE A 158 71.02 68.39 31.86
CA ILE A 158 71.31 67.20 32.64
C ILE A 158 71.48 66.03 31.69
N SER A 159 72.61 65.35 31.81
CA SER A 159 72.88 64.10 31.10
C SER A 159 72.77 62.96 32.10
N ALA A 160 72.07 61.89 31.73
CA ALA A 160 71.90 60.72 32.59
C ALA A 160 71.75 59.45 31.73
N GLY A 161 72.20 58.32 32.27
CA GLY A 161 71.70 57.03 31.79
C GLY A 161 70.26 56.87 32.23
N LEU A 162 69.41 56.28 31.40
CA LEU A 162 68.03 55.98 31.74
C LEU A 162 67.78 54.49 31.50
N ASN A 163 67.43 53.78 32.56
CA ASN A 163 67.13 52.35 32.48
C ASN A 163 65.62 52.17 32.48
N GLY A 164 65.10 51.47 31.48
CA GLY A 164 63.72 50.98 31.47
C GLY A 164 63.65 49.50 31.84
N ASP A 165 62.80 49.13 32.78
CA ASP A 165 62.35 47.75 32.98
C ASP A 165 60.96 47.58 32.34
N LEU A 166 60.95 47.04 31.13
CA LEU A 166 59.76 46.91 30.29
C LEU A 166 59.19 45.49 30.37
N LEU A 167 58.61 45.14 31.52
CA LEU A 167 58.08 43.81 31.84
C LEU A 167 59.15 42.71 31.81
N GLY A 168 60.29 42.95 32.45
CA GLY A 168 61.40 41.99 32.56
C GLY A 168 62.46 42.13 31.46
N GLN A 169 62.30 43.10 30.55
CA GLN A 169 63.30 43.46 29.54
C GLN A 169 63.97 44.77 29.93
N ALA A 170 65.25 44.67 30.34
CA ALA A 170 66.07 45.83 30.66
C ALA A 170 66.59 46.50 29.39
N ILE A 171 66.25 47.77 29.20
CA ILE A 171 66.72 48.59 28.08
C ILE A 171 67.45 49.82 28.65
N ASP A 172 68.65 50.07 28.14
CA ASP A 172 69.45 51.24 28.49
C ASP A 172 69.29 52.32 27.42
N PHE A 173 68.95 53.53 27.86
CA PHE A 173 68.84 54.73 27.04
C PHE A 173 69.90 55.74 27.45
N THR A 174 70.43 56.46 26.47
CA THR A 174 71.19 57.69 26.74
C THR A 174 70.21 58.85 26.73
N SER A 175 70.14 59.61 27.82
CA SER A 175 69.19 60.71 27.96
C SER A 175 69.86 62.08 28.11
N GLU A 176 69.18 63.08 27.53
CA GLU A 176 69.46 64.49 27.71
C GLU A 176 68.19 65.20 28.18
N ILE A 177 68.31 65.95 29.28
CA ILE A 177 67.25 66.79 29.83
C ILE A 177 67.73 68.23 29.70
N GLY A 178 66.98 69.08 29.02
CA GLY A 178 67.43 70.44 28.77
C GLY A 178 66.31 71.36 28.31
N PHE A 179 66.73 72.50 27.78
CA PHE A 179 65.84 73.52 27.26
C PHE A 179 65.70 73.37 25.75
N SER A 180 64.46 73.38 25.26
CA SER A 180 64.11 73.64 23.86
C SER A 180 63.51 75.04 23.73
N ASP A 181 63.28 75.54 22.51
CA ASP A 181 62.81 76.92 22.25
C ASP A 181 61.51 77.29 22.98
N THR A 182 60.70 76.31 23.41
CA THR A 182 59.40 76.55 24.08
C THR A 182 59.13 75.69 25.32
N ALA A 183 59.95 74.68 25.65
CA ALA A 183 59.70 73.73 26.74
C ALA A 183 60.98 73.27 27.46
N ILE A 184 60.82 72.63 28.61
CA ILE A 184 61.87 71.76 29.18
C ILE A 184 61.56 70.36 28.68
N SER A 185 62.53 69.66 28.11
CA SER A 185 62.30 68.33 27.54
C SER A 185 63.35 67.33 27.94
N LEU A 186 62.93 66.07 28.00
CA LEU A 186 63.77 64.88 28.02
C LEU A 186 63.72 64.26 26.62
N ASN A 187 64.88 64.04 26.01
CA ASN A 187 65.04 63.14 24.87
C ASN A 187 65.93 61.98 25.30
N ALA A 188 65.54 60.75 25.01
CA ALA A 188 66.39 59.59 25.23
C ALA A 188 66.30 58.62 24.05
N ALA A 189 67.42 58.01 23.69
CA ALA A 189 67.50 57.04 22.60
C ALA A 189 68.27 55.80 23.06
N SER A 190 67.90 54.65 22.48
CA SER A 190 68.59 53.38 22.66
C SER A 190 68.89 52.73 21.32
N GLU A 191 70.13 52.28 21.16
CA GLU A 191 70.56 51.44 20.04
C GLU A 191 70.23 49.95 20.27
N MET A 192 69.71 49.60 21.46
CA MET A 192 69.34 48.22 21.77
C MET A 192 68.08 47.81 20.98
N GLN A 193 68.06 46.56 20.55
CA GLN A 193 66.87 45.94 19.96
C GLN A 193 66.04 45.24 21.03
N MET A 194 64.73 45.27 20.88
CA MET A 194 63.75 44.61 21.74
C MET A 194 63.08 43.48 20.93
N PRO A 195 63.59 42.23 20.98
CA PRO A 195 63.21 41.17 20.05
C PRO A 195 61.85 40.51 20.31
N ALA A 196 61.21 40.78 21.46
CA ALA A 196 59.88 40.29 21.81
C ALA A 196 59.18 41.31 22.72
N PRO A 197 58.86 42.51 22.21
CA PRO A 197 58.43 43.64 23.03
C PRO A 197 57.21 43.23 23.84
N PHE A 198 57.28 43.39 25.16
CA PHE A 198 56.20 43.11 26.10
C PHE A 198 55.63 41.68 26.03
N GLY A 199 56.41 40.71 25.53
CA GLY A 199 55.99 39.30 25.39
C GLY A 199 55.45 38.91 24.01
N ILE A 200 55.42 39.84 23.04
CA ILE A 200 54.96 39.56 21.68
C ILE A 200 56.08 38.88 20.88
N SER A 201 56.08 37.55 20.85
CA SER A 201 57.21 36.74 20.35
C SER A 201 57.48 36.83 18.84
N TRP A 202 56.53 37.33 18.05
CA TRP A 202 56.65 37.44 16.59
C TRP A 202 57.11 38.82 16.11
N LEU A 203 57.24 39.78 17.03
CA LEU A 203 57.59 41.17 16.73
C LEU A 203 58.93 41.52 17.36
N GLY A 204 59.78 42.25 16.65
CA GLY A 204 60.96 42.91 17.22
C GLY A 204 60.93 44.41 16.97
N LEU A 205 61.48 45.21 17.88
CA LEU A 205 61.62 46.66 17.73
C LEU A 205 63.10 47.08 17.80
N LYS A 206 63.44 48.18 17.13
CA LYS A 206 64.74 48.86 17.19
C LYS A 206 64.55 50.38 17.16
N ASP A 207 65.65 51.12 17.29
CA ASP A 207 65.69 52.58 17.29
C ASP A 207 64.69 53.19 18.29
N LEU A 208 64.71 52.66 19.51
CA LEU A 208 63.79 53.04 20.58
C LEU A 208 64.09 54.47 21.04
N ALA A 209 63.06 55.30 21.08
CA ALA A 209 63.17 56.72 21.42
C ALA A 209 62.08 57.14 22.41
N LEU A 210 62.49 57.85 23.46
CA LEU A 210 61.64 58.46 24.48
C LEU A 210 61.71 59.97 24.35
N LYS A 211 60.55 60.61 24.42
CA LYS A 211 60.43 62.06 24.50
C LYS A 211 59.46 62.43 25.61
N LEU A 212 59.80 63.42 26.41
CA LEU A 212 58.89 64.02 27.38
C LEU A 212 59.03 65.54 27.29
N ASP A 213 58.00 66.21 26.78
CA ASP A 213 57.95 67.67 26.72
C ASP A 213 57.11 68.21 27.88
N TYR A 214 57.69 69.06 28.72
CA TYR A 214 57.01 69.65 29.88
C TYR A 214 56.50 71.06 29.59
N ASP A 215 55.18 71.23 29.62
CA ASP A 215 54.53 72.53 29.53
C ASP A 215 54.64 73.23 30.90
N ARG A 216 55.42 74.31 30.93
CA ARG A 216 55.66 75.08 32.16
C ARG A 216 54.42 75.81 32.69
N LYS A 217 53.49 76.19 31.82
CA LYS A 217 52.25 76.90 32.19
C LYS A 217 51.23 75.93 32.75
N LEU A 218 51.05 74.79 32.08
CA LEU A 218 50.07 73.78 32.46
C LEU A 218 50.58 72.86 33.57
N LYS A 219 51.91 72.79 33.76
CA LYS A 219 52.60 71.87 34.66
C LYS A 219 52.28 70.41 34.35
N THR A 220 52.26 70.08 33.06
CA THR A 220 51.95 68.75 32.53
C THR A 220 53.03 68.33 31.53
N GLY A 221 53.44 67.07 31.57
CA GLY A 221 54.32 66.45 30.58
C GLY A 221 53.54 65.69 29.51
N ASP A 222 53.99 65.78 28.25
CA ASP A 222 53.58 64.90 27.16
C ASP A 222 54.66 63.84 26.92
N PHE A 223 54.41 62.61 27.40
CA PHE A 223 55.33 61.48 27.24
C PHE A 223 55.02 60.69 25.96
N GLN A 224 56.05 60.48 25.14
CA GLN A 224 56.00 59.70 23.91
C GLN A 224 57.10 58.64 23.93
N PHE A 225 56.72 57.41 23.65
CA PHE A 225 57.67 56.31 23.46
C PHE A 225 57.44 55.70 22.08
N ASN A 226 58.48 55.66 21.25
CA ASN A 226 58.38 55.20 19.88
C ASN A 226 59.52 54.21 19.54
N GLY A 227 59.30 53.43 18.50
CA GLY A 227 60.33 52.60 17.85
C GLY A 227 59.96 52.31 16.40
N ILE A 228 60.76 51.48 15.75
CA ILE A 228 60.44 50.91 14.44
C ILE A 228 60.56 49.40 14.50
N THR A 229 59.87 48.69 13.61
CA THR A 229 60.02 47.23 13.54
C THR A 229 61.47 46.86 13.17
N ALA A 230 62.00 45.83 13.83
CA ALA A 230 63.33 45.31 13.55
C ALA A 230 63.38 44.73 12.12
N ASP A 231 62.37 43.92 11.79
CA ASP A 231 62.10 43.35 10.48
C ASP A 231 60.93 44.07 9.78
N PRO A 232 60.95 44.24 8.44
CA PRO A 232 59.84 44.80 7.68
C PRO A 232 58.58 43.92 7.74
N PHE A 233 57.40 44.56 7.74
CA PHE A 233 56.15 43.93 7.33
C PHE A 233 56.02 44.05 5.81
N GLY A 234 56.30 42.96 5.10
CA GLY A 234 56.39 42.97 3.64
C GLY A 234 57.49 43.91 3.13
N LYS A 235 57.10 45.06 2.58
CA LYS A 235 58.03 46.11 2.09
C LYS A 235 58.10 47.35 3.00
N VAL A 236 57.41 47.34 4.13
CA VAL A 236 57.23 48.50 5.00
C VAL A 236 57.93 48.27 6.34
N ASN A 237 58.63 49.28 6.87
CA ASN A 237 59.15 49.29 8.24
C ASN A 237 58.33 50.28 9.06
N PRO A 238 57.17 49.86 9.61
CA PRO A 238 56.25 50.80 10.22
C PRO A 238 56.84 51.43 11.48
N LYS A 239 56.47 52.69 11.70
CA LYS A 239 56.70 53.36 12.99
C LYS A 239 55.71 52.86 14.02
N VAL A 240 56.22 52.59 15.22
CA VAL A 240 55.47 52.01 16.31
C VAL A 240 55.42 53.00 17.46
N ALA A 241 54.23 53.49 17.80
CA ALA A 241 54.00 54.27 19.01
C ALA A 241 53.65 53.32 20.16
N ILE A 242 54.32 53.45 21.29
CA ILE A 242 54.21 52.54 22.44
C ILE A 242 53.50 53.28 23.57
N LYS A 243 52.31 52.81 23.94
CA LYS A 243 51.56 53.30 25.09
C LYS A 243 51.76 52.35 26.26
N LEU A 244 52.29 52.87 27.37
CA LEU A 244 52.51 52.13 28.60
C LEU A 244 51.34 52.34 29.56
N SER A 245 50.95 51.31 30.30
CA SER A 245 49.89 51.37 31.32
C SER A 245 50.40 50.86 32.66
N GLU A 246 50.27 51.69 33.70
CA GLU A 246 50.70 51.35 35.06
C GLU A 246 49.51 51.06 35.98
N VAL A 247 49.65 50.04 36.83
CA VAL A 247 48.71 49.71 37.92
C VAL A 247 49.52 49.67 39.21
N ASP A 248 49.06 50.39 40.24
CA ASP A 248 49.74 50.51 41.54
C ASP A 248 51.23 50.93 41.42
N GLY A 249 51.54 51.81 40.45
CA GLY A 249 52.89 52.35 40.22
C GLY A 249 53.87 51.35 39.59
N LYS A 250 53.39 50.22 39.05
CA LYS A 250 54.18 49.27 38.27
C LYS A 250 53.63 49.16 36.86
N LEU A 251 54.51 48.99 35.88
CA LEU A 251 54.09 48.70 34.52
C LEU A 251 53.31 47.39 34.49
N ALA A 252 52.07 47.46 34.01
CA ALA A 252 51.15 46.32 33.94
C ALA A 252 51.01 45.79 32.52
N SER A 253 50.95 46.68 31.52
CA SER A 253 50.79 46.33 30.12
C SER A 253 51.33 47.42 29.19
N ALA A 254 51.44 47.08 27.91
CA ALA A 254 51.74 48.03 26.85
C ALA A 254 50.90 47.72 25.60
N VAL A 255 50.55 48.76 24.85
CA VAL A 255 49.87 48.68 23.56
C VAL A 255 50.75 49.37 22.51
N LEU A 256 51.01 48.67 21.42
CA LEU A 256 51.84 49.14 20.32
C LEU A 256 50.92 49.56 19.17
N LYS A 257 50.90 50.84 18.81
CA LYS A 257 50.06 51.40 17.75
C LYS A 257 50.88 51.61 16.48
N ILE A 258 50.35 51.15 15.36
CA ILE A 258 50.85 51.40 14.01
C ILE A 258 49.74 52.13 13.23
N ASP A 259 50.09 53.27 12.65
CA ASP A 259 49.17 54.15 11.91
C ASP A 259 49.58 54.19 10.43
N GLU A 260 49.62 53.00 9.82
CA GLU A 260 50.03 52.77 8.44
C GLU A 260 49.20 51.63 7.83
N THR A 261 48.87 51.74 6.53
CA THR A 261 48.14 50.70 5.82
C THR A 261 49.04 49.49 5.53
N ILE A 262 48.68 48.31 6.06
CA ILE A 262 49.47 47.07 5.93
C ILE A 262 48.56 45.88 5.63
N ALA A 263 48.92 45.08 4.61
CA ALA A 263 48.19 43.86 4.26
C ALA A 263 48.33 42.79 5.34
N PHE A 264 47.28 41.98 5.57
CA PHE A 264 47.34 40.91 6.58
C PHE A 264 48.40 39.87 6.23
N THR A 265 48.60 39.60 4.94
CA THR A 265 49.62 38.67 4.44
C THR A 265 51.05 39.12 4.72
N ASP A 266 51.28 40.42 4.94
CA ASP A 266 52.59 40.99 5.28
C ASP A 266 52.89 40.93 6.79
N ILE A 267 51.89 40.60 7.63
CA ILE A 267 52.03 40.46 9.08
C ILE A 267 52.20 38.96 9.42
N PRO A 268 53.34 38.53 10.01
CA PRO A 268 53.69 37.11 10.16
C PRO A 268 52.62 36.23 10.83
N ILE A 269 51.93 36.74 11.87
CA ILE A 269 50.91 35.98 12.60
C ILE A 269 49.58 35.89 11.85
N LEU A 270 49.31 36.80 10.90
CA LEU A 270 48.04 36.90 10.18
C LEU A 270 48.05 36.20 8.81
N ALA A 271 49.23 35.91 8.26
CA ALA A 271 49.36 35.20 6.99
C ALA A 271 48.68 33.80 6.97
N LYS A 272 48.37 33.23 8.14
CA LYS A 272 47.66 31.95 8.29
C LYS A 272 46.14 32.09 8.42
N VAL A 273 45.63 33.32 8.56
CA VAL A 273 44.19 33.57 8.59
C VAL A 273 43.62 33.23 7.21
N PRO A 274 42.56 32.41 7.11
CA PRO A 274 41.90 32.12 5.84
C PRO A 274 41.49 33.39 5.14
N HIS A 275 41.78 33.46 3.83
CA HIS A 275 41.48 34.62 3.01
C HIS A 275 42.14 35.93 3.49
N ALA A 276 43.29 35.85 4.19
CA ALA A 276 44.07 37.03 4.60
C ALA A 276 44.42 37.97 3.43
N ASP A 277 44.44 37.47 2.20
CA ASP A 277 44.62 38.27 0.99
C ASP A 277 43.49 39.28 0.72
N GLN A 278 42.34 39.13 1.40
CA GLN A 278 41.20 40.04 1.30
C GLN A 278 41.22 41.19 2.32
N PHE A 279 42.18 41.20 3.25
CA PHE A 279 42.21 42.15 4.36
C PHE A 279 43.51 42.94 4.46
N SER A 280 43.38 44.21 4.81
CA SER A 280 44.48 45.09 5.20
C SER A 280 44.07 45.94 6.39
N PHE A 281 44.95 46.20 7.33
CA PHE A 281 44.71 47.25 8.33
C PHE A 281 44.98 48.61 7.72
N ASP A 282 44.15 49.60 8.03
CA ASP A 282 44.44 51.02 7.81
C ASP A 282 45.25 51.60 8.98
N PHE A 283 44.97 51.11 10.18
CA PHE A 283 45.73 51.30 11.41
C PHE A 283 45.47 50.09 12.32
N PHE A 284 46.39 49.78 13.23
CA PHE A 284 46.19 48.69 14.19
C PHE A 284 47.00 48.87 15.46
N GLU A 285 46.51 48.23 16.52
CA GLU A 285 47.11 48.14 17.83
C GLU A 285 47.45 46.68 18.12
N ILE A 286 48.61 46.45 18.71
CA ILE A 286 49.12 45.14 19.10
C ILE A 286 49.27 45.12 20.62
N SER A 287 48.81 44.04 21.25
CA SER A 287 49.11 43.73 22.65
C SER A 287 49.53 42.26 22.78
N THR A 288 49.76 41.81 24.01
CA THR A 288 49.97 40.39 24.31
C THR A 288 48.78 39.52 23.94
N ASP A 289 47.59 40.11 23.89
CA ASP A 289 46.34 39.36 23.70
C ASP A 289 45.98 39.24 22.22
N GLY A 290 46.56 40.05 21.33
CA GLY A 290 46.23 40.03 19.90
C GLY A 290 46.48 41.34 19.17
N ILE A 291 45.86 41.47 18.00
CA ILE A 291 45.92 42.62 17.10
C ILE A 291 44.49 43.12 16.86
N ALA A 292 44.22 44.41 16.96
CA ALA A 292 42.94 44.99 16.54
C ALA A 292 43.13 46.32 15.81
N GLY A 293 42.20 46.68 14.94
CA GLY A 293 42.32 47.90 14.14
C GLY A 293 41.19 48.10 13.16
N GLY A 294 41.28 49.19 12.39
CA GLY A 294 40.37 49.46 11.28
C GLY A 294 40.86 48.76 10.01
N SER A 295 39.93 48.22 9.22
CA SER A 295 40.19 47.57 7.94
C SER A 295 39.12 47.93 6.92
N THR A 296 39.25 47.41 5.70
CA THR A 296 38.20 47.46 4.69
C THR A 296 37.85 46.06 4.21
N LEU A 297 36.55 45.77 4.12
CA LEU A 297 36.01 44.54 3.53
C LEU A 297 35.10 44.93 2.37
N HIS A 298 35.41 44.46 1.17
CA HIS A 298 34.70 44.82 -0.08
C HIS A 298 34.54 46.35 -0.29
N GLY A 299 35.55 47.14 0.13
CA GLY A 299 35.59 48.59 -0.04
C GLY A 299 34.86 49.40 1.04
N LEU A 300 34.42 48.77 2.13
CA LEU A 300 33.73 49.44 3.23
C LEU A 300 34.49 49.25 4.56
N ALA A 301 34.49 50.28 5.40
CA ALA A 301 35.20 50.29 6.68
C ALA A 301 34.61 49.29 7.67
N VAL A 302 35.46 48.50 8.30
CA VAL A 302 35.12 47.50 9.32
C VAL A 302 36.14 47.54 10.45
N ASP A 303 35.70 47.19 11.66
CA ASP A 303 36.59 46.96 12.79
C ASP A 303 37.07 45.50 12.75
N VAL A 304 38.34 45.25 13.02
CA VAL A 304 38.92 43.90 12.98
C VAL A 304 39.70 43.62 14.26
N ALA A 305 39.58 42.39 14.76
CA ALA A 305 40.40 41.87 15.83
C ALA A 305 40.87 40.43 15.51
N VAL A 306 42.13 40.13 15.83
CA VAL A 306 42.71 38.80 15.71
C VAL A 306 43.46 38.45 16.99
N PHE A 307 43.14 37.32 17.60
CA PHE A 307 43.74 36.86 18.85
C PHE A 307 43.83 35.33 18.89
N MET A 308 44.54 34.81 19.89
CA MET A 308 44.75 33.36 20.05
C MET A 308 43.96 32.83 21.24
N VAL A 309 43.29 31.68 21.06
CA VAL A 309 42.56 30.93 22.10
C VAL A 309 42.94 29.46 21.98
N ASP A 310 43.44 28.84 23.06
CA ASP A 310 43.82 27.42 23.10
C ASP A 310 44.72 26.94 21.94
N LYS A 311 45.59 27.83 21.44
CA LYS A 311 46.48 27.65 20.26
C LYS A 311 45.79 27.73 18.89
N GLY A 312 44.48 27.93 18.81
CA GLY A 312 43.76 28.33 17.60
C GLY A 312 43.69 29.86 17.47
N TRP A 313 43.54 30.35 16.24
CA TRP A 313 43.26 31.78 16.03
C TRP A 313 41.76 32.04 16.04
N VAL A 314 41.40 33.24 16.48
CA VAL A 314 40.08 33.85 16.35
C VAL A 314 40.26 35.15 15.61
N PHE A 315 39.54 35.33 14.51
CA PHE A 315 39.51 36.54 13.70
C PHE A 315 38.08 37.03 13.65
N ALA A 316 37.87 38.26 14.07
CA ALA A 316 36.57 38.86 14.15
C ALA A 316 36.54 40.13 13.28
N VAL A 317 35.49 40.26 12.49
CA VAL A 317 35.19 41.44 11.67
C VAL A 317 33.88 42.02 12.19
N ALA A 318 33.90 43.26 12.64
CA ALA A 318 32.72 43.98 13.06
C ALA A 318 32.35 45.07 12.07
N ASP A 319 31.06 45.24 11.90
CA ASP A 319 30.45 46.33 11.17
C ASP A 319 29.29 46.89 11.97
N HIS A 320 29.33 48.19 12.21
CA HIS A 320 28.35 48.89 13.04
C HIS A 320 27.33 49.65 12.18
N GLY A 321 27.16 49.23 10.91
CA GLY A 321 26.01 49.51 10.06
C GLY A 321 25.89 50.93 9.51
N GLY A 322 26.49 51.94 10.15
CA GLY A 322 26.23 53.34 9.79
C GLY A 322 24.72 53.66 9.77
N LYS A 323 24.26 54.60 8.94
CA LYS A 323 22.82 54.94 8.84
C LYS A 323 22.00 53.98 7.98
N ASP A 324 22.67 53.20 7.13
CA ASP A 324 22.01 52.34 6.13
C ASP A 324 21.90 50.87 6.57
N GLY A 325 22.50 50.53 7.72
CA GLY A 325 22.55 49.18 8.25
C GLY A 325 23.54 48.28 7.55
N PHE A 326 23.99 47.25 8.27
CA PHE A 326 24.67 46.12 7.68
C PHE A 326 23.64 45.15 7.09
N LYS A 327 23.89 44.65 5.88
CA LYS A 327 23.00 43.72 5.16
C LYS A 327 23.73 42.40 4.89
N PHE A 328 23.03 41.27 4.92
CA PHE A 328 23.64 39.97 4.58
C PHE A 328 24.29 39.94 3.20
N SER A 329 23.71 40.65 2.22
CA SER A 329 24.25 40.78 0.86
C SER A 329 25.58 41.54 0.76
N ARG A 330 25.99 42.26 1.82
CA ARG A 330 27.30 42.94 1.93
C ARG A 330 28.43 41.94 2.22
N VAL A 331 28.15 40.95 3.06
CA VAL A 331 29.09 39.86 3.43
C VAL A 331 29.11 38.78 2.38
N MET A 332 27.93 38.40 1.90
CA MET A 332 27.72 37.36 0.91
C MET A 332 27.10 37.99 -0.34
N PRO A 333 27.90 38.54 -1.26
CA PRO A 333 27.39 39.13 -2.50
C PRO A 333 26.50 38.19 -3.33
N ALA A 334 26.69 36.87 -3.18
CA ALA A 334 25.85 35.84 -3.79
C ALA A 334 24.38 35.88 -3.35
N LEU A 335 24.06 36.53 -2.23
CA LEU A 335 22.68 36.71 -1.75
C LEU A 335 21.92 37.81 -2.50
N LYS A 336 22.56 38.60 -3.36
CA LYS A 336 21.87 39.68 -4.10
C LYS A 336 20.67 39.11 -4.87
N GLY A 337 19.48 39.65 -4.60
CA GLY A 337 18.22 39.17 -5.18
C GLY A 337 17.45 38.16 -4.32
N SER A 338 18.05 37.64 -3.24
CA SER A 338 17.33 36.84 -2.23
C SER A 338 16.59 37.73 -1.22
N PRO A 339 15.50 37.26 -0.58
CA PRO A 339 14.81 38.03 0.46
C PRO A 339 15.72 38.37 1.67
N LEU A 340 16.67 37.49 2.00
CA LEU A 340 17.63 37.72 3.09
C LEU A 340 18.58 38.90 2.82
N ALA A 341 18.76 39.29 1.54
CA ALA A 341 19.65 40.37 1.15
C ALA A 341 19.32 41.71 1.81
N ASP A 342 18.05 41.93 2.17
CA ASP A 342 17.51 43.20 2.65
C ASP A 342 17.31 43.28 4.16
N PHE A 343 17.63 42.21 4.90
CA PHE A 343 17.57 42.18 6.35
C PHE A 343 18.57 43.18 6.92
N HIS A 344 18.08 44.05 7.79
CA HIS A 344 18.85 45.13 8.39
C HIS A 344 19.47 44.68 9.71
N LEU A 345 20.80 44.74 9.80
CA LEU A 345 21.57 44.44 11.00
C LEU A 345 22.27 45.71 11.47
N ASP A 346 21.98 46.19 12.69
CA ASP A 346 22.51 47.45 13.22
C ASP A 346 23.99 47.30 13.62
N ASP A 347 24.29 46.29 14.42
CA ASP A 347 25.62 45.91 14.87
C ASP A 347 25.86 44.46 14.50
N THR A 348 26.91 44.17 13.74
CA THR A 348 27.24 42.81 13.31
C THR A 348 28.69 42.48 13.58
N ALA A 349 28.94 41.30 14.13
CA ALA A 349 30.25 40.67 14.20
C ALA A 349 30.22 39.34 13.44
N LEU A 350 31.14 39.19 12.50
CA LEU A 350 31.49 37.93 11.87
C LEU A 350 32.73 37.39 12.56
N VAL A 351 32.64 36.24 13.20
CA VAL A 351 33.75 35.62 13.91
C VAL A 351 34.13 34.32 13.24
N PHE A 352 35.36 34.30 12.74
CA PHE A 352 36.05 33.15 12.20
C PHE A 352 36.89 32.56 13.32
N SER A 353 36.64 31.31 13.68
CA SER A 353 37.29 30.70 14.84
C SER A 353 37.75 29.28 14.58
N GLN A 354 39.00 28.98 14.96
CA GLN A 354 39.52 27.60 15.01
C GLN A 354 39.26 26.91 16.35
N ALA A 355 38.79 27.64 17.36
CA ALA A 355 38.45 27.12 18.67
C ALA A 355 37.15 27.75 19.17
N ALA A 356 36.31 27.01 19.89
CA ALA A 356 35.13 27.60 20.49
C ALA A 356 35.52 28.67 21.54
N LEU A 357 34.81 29.80 21.56
CA LEU A 357 34.97 30.87 22.54
C LEU A 357 33.68 31.00 23.35
N SER A 358 33.78 30.92 24.68
CA SER A 358 32.63 31.12 25.55
C SER A 358 33.01 31.85 26.84
N GLY A 359 32.17 32.81 27.24
CA GLY A 359 32.36 33.58 28.47
C GLY A 359 31.71 34.96 28.40
N ALA A 360 31.77 35.71 29.49
CA ALA A 360 31.32 37.10 29.50
C ALA A 360 32.24 37.97 28.62
N VAL A 361 31.69 38.99 27.94
CA VAL A 361 32.47 39.96 27.14
C VAL A 361 33.67 40.53 27.92
N SER A 362 33.49 40.85 29.20
CA SER A 362 34.51 41.37 30.11
C SER A 362 35.67 40.41 30.40
N LYS A 363 35.51 39.12 30.09
CA LYS A 363 36.58 38.10 30.21
C LYS A 363 37.32 37.88 28.89
N MET A 364 36.89 38.51 27.80
CA MET A 364 37.57 38.45 26.51
C MET A 364 38.82 39.35 26.49
N PRO A 365 39.77 39.13 25.57
CA PRO A 365 40.91 40.04 25.37
C PRO A 365 40.52 41.52 25.36
N LEU A 366 41.27 42.37 26.06
CA LEU A 366 40.90 43.79 26.26
C LEU A 366 40.63 44.53 24.95
N LEU A 367 41.38 44.21 23.89
CA LEU A 367 41.27 44.79 22.56
C LEU A 367 39.95 44.47 21.82
N ILE A 368 39.26 43.37 22.16
CA ILE A 368 38.00 42.98 21.49
C ILE A 368 36.74 43.28 22.31
N GLN A 369 36.88 43.60 23.60
CA GLN A 369 35.73 43.93 24.44
C GLN A 369 34.86 45.07 23.87
N PRO A 370 35.42 46.17 23.32
CA PRO A 370 34.60 47.24 22.75
C PRO A 370 33.74 46.77 21.56
N MET A 371 34.31 45.93 20.70
CA MET A 371 33.63 45.34 19.55
C MET A 371 32.46 44.45 20.00
N LEU A 372 32.72 43.52 20.92
CA LEU A 372 31.69 42.61 21.42
C LEU A 372 30.62 43.34 22.26
N THR A 373 31.01 44.37 23.03
CA THR A 373 30.05 45.14 23.84
C THR A 373 29.03 45.87 22.98
N ARG A 374 29.38 46.31 21.76
CA ARG A 374 28.41 46.91 20.84
C ARG A 374 27.37 45.90 20.34
N VAL A 375 27.81 44.69 19.99
CA VAL A 375 26.91 43.63 19.51
C VAL A 375 26.04 43.07 20.64
N TYR A 376 26.65 42.70 21.76
CA TYR A 376 25.97 42.03 22.88
C TYR A 376 25.39 43.01 23.93
N GLY A 377 25.60 44.31 23.77
CA GLY A 377 25.02 45.37 24.58
C GLY A 377 25.66 45.61 25.97
N ALA A 378 26.29 44.61 26.59
CA ALA A 378 26.82 44.74 27.96
C ALA A 378 28.14 43.96 28.20
N PRO A 379 29.02 44.43 29.11
CA PRO A 379 30.27 43.73 29.45
C PRO A 379 30.09 42.37 30.13
N ASP A 380 28.95 42.10 30.76
CA ASP A 380 28.63 40.84 31.41
C ASP A 380 27.83 39.88 30.51
N ALA A 381 27.44 40.32 29.31
CA ALA A 381 26.75 39.50 28.33
C ALA A 381 27.60 38.26 27.98
N LEU A 382 26.94 37.10 27.94
CA LEU A 382 27.59 35.83 27.62
C LEU A 382 27.71 35.70 26.10
N VAL A 383 28.94 35.52 25.63
CA VAL A 383 29.27 35.24 24.25
C VAL A 383 29.44 33.73 24.09
N LYS A 384 28.91 33.18 23.00
CA LYS A 384 29.15 31.79 22.61
C LYS A 384 29.41 31.70 21.11
N ILE A 385 30.69 31.62 20.76
CA ILE A 385 31.15 31.44 19.38
C ILE A 385 31.65 30.02 19.23
N ASN A 386 31.12 29.30 18.24
CA ASN A 386 31.56 27.94 17.94
C ASN A 386 32.75 27.97 16.97
N GLU A 387 33.41 26.83 16.79
CA GLU A 387 34.38 26.65 15.71
C GLU A 387 33.69 26.86 14.34
N GLY A 388 34.40 27.48 13.39
CA GLY A 388 33.87 27.84 12.08
C GLY A 388 33.59 29.33 11.93
N ILE A 389 32.57 29.69 11.15
CA ILE A 389 32.16 31.08 10.92
C ILE A 389 30.84 31.31 11.67
N THR A 390 30.90 32.16 12.70
CA THR A 390 29.74 32.56 13.49
C THR A 390 29.35 33.99 13.12
N ILE A 391 28.06 34.27 13.00
CA ILE A 391 27.51 35.64 12.96
C ILE A 391 26.84 35.93 14.30
N ALA A 392 27.13 37.10 14.86
CA ALA A 392 26.41 37.69 15.98
C ALA A 392 25.94 39.08 15.55
N ALA A 393 24.63 39.33 15.52
CA ALA A 393 24.11 40.57 14.96
C ALA A 393 22.83 41.05 15.62
N ASN A 394 22.69 42.36 15.83
CA ASN A 394 21.44 42.99 16.22
C ASN A 394 20.56 43.21 14.98
N PHE A 395 19.62 42.31 14.76
CA PHE A 395 18.65 42.38 13.67
C PHE A 395 17.52 43.31 14.01
N SER A 396 17.23 44.26 13.11
CA SER A 396 16.16 45.25 13.27
C SER A 396 15.04 45.01 12.26
N PRO A 397 13.96 44.29 12.65
CA PRO A 397 12.86 43.95 11.77
C PRO A 397 12.20 45.18 11.13
N GLY A 398 11.97 46.24 11.91
CA GLY A 398 11.33 47.48 11.44
C GLY A 398 12.16 48.30 10.45
N SER A 399 13.49 48.13 10.46
CA SER A 399 14.43 48.79 9.53
C SER A 399 14.72 47.95 8.28
N THR A 400 14.17 46.74 8.21
CA THR A 400 14.28 45.85 7.05
C THR A 400 13.41 46.39 5.90
N GLY A 401 13.87 46.24 4.66
CA GLY A 401 13.18 46.78 3.49
C GLY A 401 12.03 45.90 2.97
N GLY A 402 11.09 46.50 2.24
CA GLY A 402 10.15 45.78 1.37
C GLY A 402 9.10 44.93 2.09
N ASN A 403 8.74 43.79 1.49
CA ASN A 403 7.73 42.87 2.02
C ASN A 403 8.22 42.08 3.24
N ALA A 404 9.53 41.99 3.46
CA ALA A 404 10.10 41.31 4.62
C ALA A 404 9.70 41.99 5.95
N ALA A 405 9.79 43.32 6.05
CA ALA A 405 9.36 44.04 7.25
C ALA A 405 7.85 43.92 7.51
N LYS A 406 7.03 43.93 6.44
CA LYS A 406 5.58 43.72 6.57
C LYS A 406 5.26 42.31 7.07
N GLY A 407 5.94 41.30 6.52
CA GLY A 407 5.75 39.91 6.91
C GLY A 407 6.19 39.63 8.34
N LEU A 408 7.37 40.12 8.75
CA LEU A 408 7.85 40.04 10.14
C LEU A 408 6.88 40.73 11.10
N GLY A 409 6.37 41.92 10.75
CA GLY A 409 5.33 42.60 11.52
C GLY A 409 4.02 41.79 11.58
N GLY A 410 3.62 41.16 10.47
CA GLY A 410 2.43 40.31 10.37
C GLY A 410 2.44 39.13 11.33
N ILE A 411 3.62 38.58 11.62
CA ILE A 411 3.83 37.48 12.58
C ILE A 411 4.20 37.97 13.99
N GLY A 412 4.16 39.28 14.25
CA GLY A 412 4.37 39.89 15.57
C GLY A 412 5.83 40.16 15.94
N ILE A 413 6.73 40.21 14.95
CA ILE A 413 8.16 40.49 15.15
C ILE A 413 8.46 41.93 14.75
N SER A 414 8.86 42.75 15.73
CA SER A 414 9.03 44.19 15.53
C SER A 414 10.20 44.81 16.30
N GLU A 415 10.58 44.22 17.44
CA GLU A 415 11.70 44.70 18.25
C GLU A 415 13.02 44.09 17.77
N THR A 416 14.13 44.78 18.05
CA THR A 416 15.48 44.30 17.70
C THR A 416 15.78 42.95 18.36
N ILE A 417 16.33 42.02 17.58
CA ILE A 417 16.68 40.66 18.03
C ILE A 417 18.20 40.49 17.93
N LEU A 418 18.83 40.00 19.00
CA LEU A 418 20.19 39.48 18.91
C LEU A 418 20.15 38.11 18.22
N LEU A 419 20.67 38.06 16.99
CA LEU A 419 20.83 36.84 16.22
C LEU A 419 22.22 36.27 16.41
N GLU A 420 22.30 34.99 16.76
CA GLU A 420 23.53 34.21 16.73
C GLU A 420 23.33 33.00 15.82
N GLY A 421 24.31 32.71 14.96
CA GLY A 421 24.20 31.59 14.04
C GLY A 421 25.50 31.28 13.32
N SER A 422 25.43 30.28 12.45
CA SER A 422 26.56 29.83 11.64
C SER A 422 26.40 30.25 10.19
N LEU A 423 27.53 30.58 9.56
CA LEU A 423 27.64 30.85 8.13
C LEU A 423 28.59 29.84 7.49
N GLN A 424 28.36 29.48 6.23
CA GLN A 424 29.28 28.65 5.46
C GLN A 424 29.54 29.23 4.07
N ASN A 425 30.73 28.96 3.53
CA ASN A 425 31.14 29.29 2.15
C ASN A 425 31.01 30.78 1.74
N ILE A 426 31.22 31.74 2.66
CA ILE A 426 30.95 33.17 2.40
C ILE A 426 31.98 33.90 1.51
N PHE A 427 33.21 33.39 1.40
CA PHE A 427 34.29 34.01 0.61
C PHE A 427 34.45 33.45 -0.81
N GLY A 428 33.53 32.57 -1.24
CA GLY A 428 33.61 31.91 -2.53
C GLY A 428 34.52 30.66 -2.53
N GLY A 429 34.18 29.73 -3.42
CA GLY A 429 34.72 28.38 -3.52
C GLY A 429 33.66 27.48 -4.16
N GLY A 430 33.98 26.25 -4.57
CA GLY A 430 32.98 25.36 -5.19
C GLY A 430 31.79 24.95 -4.30
N GLY A 431 31.72 25.46 -3.06
CA GLY A 431 30.67 25.20 -2.08
C GLY A 431 29.55 26.24 -2.13
N VAL A 432 28.38 25.83 -1.65
CA VAL A 432 27.14 26.59 -1.67
C VAL A 432 27.06 27.45 -0.37
N PRO A 433 26.84 28.78 -0.44
CA PRO A 433 26.71 29.61 0.76
C PRO A 433 25.49 29.20 1.58
N SER A 434 25.60 29.18 2.91
CA SER A 434 24.45 28.88 3.78
C SER A 434 24.45 29.71 5.06
N VAL A 435 23.24 29.94 5.59
CA VAL A 435 22.97 30.63 6.84
C VAL A 435 22.08 29.75 7.70
N GLY A 436 22.45 29.56 8.97
CA GLY A 436 21.60 28.90 9.96
C GLY A 436 21.64 29.68 11.26
N ILE A 437 20.53 30.33 11.59
CA ILE A 437 20.34 31.18 12.78
C ILE A 437 19.13 30.66 13.55
N PHE A 438 19.27 30.60 14.87
CA PHE A 438 18.17 30.29 15.78
C PHE A 438 18.31 31.14 17.05
N ALA A 439 17.26 31.83 17.44
CA ALA A 439 17.23 32.67 18.62
C ALA A 439 15.92 32.46 19.40
N GLN A 440 16.01 32.38 20.72
CA GLN A 440 14.83 32.41 21.59
C GLN A 440 14.44 33.87 21.85
N ILE A 441 13.20 34.23 21.56
CA ILE A 441 12.72 35.61 21.59
C ILE A 441 11.41 35.73 22.38
N GLN A 442 11.20 36.89 23.01
CA GLN A 442 9.97 37.21 23.77
C GLN A 442 9.01 38.11 22.98
N GLN A 443 8.87 37.83 21.68
CA GLN A 443 7.99 38.54 20.76
C GLN A 443 7.37 37.54 19.76
N GLY A 444 6.34 37.94 19.03
CA GLY A 444 5.58 37.05 18.16
C GLY A 444 4.10 36.96 18.56
N PRO A 445 3.34 35.98 18.05
CA PRO A 445 1.88 35.99 18.16
C PRO A 445 1.35 35.93 19.60
N GLY A 446 2.05 35.23 20.50
CA GLY A 446 1.67 35.11 21.91
C GLY A 446 1.99 36.34 22.78
N ALA A 447 2.89 37.23 22.33
CA ALA A 447 3.22 38.49 23.00
C ALA A 447 2.27 39.64 22.59
N GLY A 448 1.53 39.46 21.48
CA GLY A 448 0.63 40.45 20.89
C GLY A 448 1.24 41.13 19.66
N GLY A 449 0.38 41.67 18.78
CA GLY A 449 0.81 42.46 17.62
C GLY A 449 0.89 41.72 16.28
N ALA A 450 0.72 40.39 16.25
CA ALA A 450 0.56 39.65 14.99
C ALA A 450 -0.82 39.91 14.36
N SER A 451 -0.85 40.21 13.06
CA SER A 451 -2.09 40.42 12.28
C SER A 451 -2.40 39.28 11.32
N HIS A 452 -1.43 38.41 11.01
CA HIS A 452 -1.52 37.36 10.00
C HIS A 452 -1.37 35.96 10.60
N VAL A 453 -1.77 35.81 11.86
CA VAL A 453 -1.82 34.52 12.57
C VAL A 453 -3.24 34.33 13.11
N PRO A 454 -3.94 33.23 12.75
CA PRO A 454 -5.31 32.98 13.21
C PRO A 454 -5.40 32.95 14.74
N GLN A 455 -6.41 33.63 15.32
CA GLN A 455 -6.58 33.72 16.78
C GLN A 455 -6.79 32.38 17.48
N MET A 456 -7.21 31.35 16.73
CA MET A 456 -7.40 29.99 17.23
C MET A 456 -6.08 29.25 17.51
N VAL A 457 -4.95 29.69 16.94
CA VAL A 457 -3.62 29.14 17.19
C VAL A 457 -2.94 29.96 18.28
N LYS A 458 -2.84 29.39 19.49
CA LYS A 458 -2.27 30.07 20.65
C LYS A 458 -0.79 29.76 20.79
N PHE A 459 0.04 30.72 20.43
CA PHE A 459 1.48 30.67 20.66
C PHE A 459 1.84 31.06 22.10
N PRO A 460 2.92 30.48 22.67
CA PRO A 460 3.53 30.97 23.89
C PRO A 460 4.14 32.37 23.70
N LYS A 461 4.47 33.04 24.81
CA LYS A 461 5.15 34.36 24.79
C LYS A 461 6.60 34.26 24.32
N ASP A 462 7.28 33.19 24.71
CA ASP A 462 8.65 32.89 24.30
C ASP A 462 8.58 31.93 23.10
N VAL A 463 9.16 32.32 21.98
CA VAL A 463 9.19 31.51 20.74
C VAL A 463 10.60 31.40 20.16
N GLY A 464 10.89 30.32 19.43
CA GLY A 464 12.10 30.18 18.64
C GLY A 464 11.96 30.91 17.30
N PHE A 465 12.77 31.93 17.06
CA PHE A 465 12.95 32.58 15.76
C PHE A 465 14.07 31.91 14.99
N PHE A 466 13.85 31.61 13.71
CA PHE A 466 14.87 31.01 12.86
C PHE A 466 15.04 31.75 11.53
N ILE A 467 16.27 31.70 11.01
CA ILE A 467 16.59 32.06 9.62
C ILE A 467 17.48 30.96 9.06
N ASN A 468 16.99 30.28 8.04
CA ASN A 468 17.72 29.28 7.28
C ASN A 468 17.82 29.72 5.82
N PHE A 469 19.02 29.66 5.26
CA PHE A 469 19.23 29.95 3.84
C PHE A 469 20.19 28.92 3.25
N ILE A 470 19.76 28.33 2.14
CA ILE A 470 20.59 27.71 1.12
C ILE A 470 20.12 28.23 -0.25
N PRO A 471 20.98 28.29 -1.28
CA PRO A 471 20.60 28.47 -2.67
C PRO A 471 19.46 27.50 -3.00
N ASP A 472 18.34 28.08 -3.41
CA ASP A 472 17.05 27.44 -3.68
C ASP A 472 16.06 27.31 -2.51
N ASN A 473 16.46 27.53 -1.25
CA ASN A 473 15.54 27.52 -0.11
C ASN A 473 15.87 28.60 0.93
N PHE A 474 14.93 29.51 1.15
CA PHE A 474 14.99 30.54 2.19
C PHE A 474 13.80 30.37 3.12
N GLU A 475 14.08 30.10 4.40
CA GLU A 475 13.06 29.94 5.43
C GLU A 475 13.34 30.94 6.57
N VAL A 476 12.33 31.72 6.94
CA VAL A 476 12.37 32.59 8.12
C VAL A 476 11.02 32.49 8.83
N GLY A 477 11.03 32.45 10.15
CA GLY A 477 9.78 32.36 10.89
C GLY A 477 9.96 31.95 12.34
N LEU A 478 8.94 31.30 12.88
CA LEU A 478 8.82 30.94 14.29
C LEU A 478 8.58 29.45 14.45
N GLN A 479 9.12 28.84 15.50
CA GLN A 479 8.90 27.43 15.82
C GLN A 479 8.71 27.30 17.32
N ASN A 480 7.60 26.69 17.75
CA ASN A 480 7.29 26.38 19.15
C ASN A 480 6.09 25.43 19.27
N ASP A 481 5.87 24.83 20.43
CA ASP A 481 4.61 24.12 20.72
C ASP A 481 3.47 25.13 20.90
N VAL A 482 2.31 24.85 20.33
CA VAL A 482 1.12 25.72 20.31
C VAL A 482 -0.14 24.94 20.68
N VAL A 483 -1.19 25.66 21.05
CA VAL A 483 -2.52 25.07 21.28
C VAL A 483 -3.50 25.57 20.23
N LEU A 484 -4.06 24.66 19.44
CA LEU A 484 -5.14 24.98 18.51
C LEU A 484 -6.50 24.81 19.19
N SER A 485 -7.31 25.86 19.20
CA SER A 485 -8.69 25.82 19.70
C SER A 485 -9.67 25.53 18.56
N LEU A 486 -10.49 24.48 18.69
CA LEU A 486 -11.42 24.01 17.67
C LEU A 486 -12.89 24.19 18.12
N PRO A 487 -13.88 24.12 17.20
CA PRO A 487 -15.29 24.11 17.54
C PRO A 487 -15.66 23.00 18.56
N LYS A 488 -16.83 23.14 19.20
CA LYS A 488 -17.34 22.21 20.24
C LYS A 488 -16.41 22.01 21.45
N GLY A 489 -15.50 22.97 21.70
CA GLY A 489 -14.65 22.98 22.90
C GLY A 489 -13.46 22.02 22.86
N GLN A 490 -13.07 21.53 21.68
CA GLN A 490 -11.87 20.72 21.51
C GLN A 490 -10.61 21.59 21.48
N SER A 491 -9.48 21.05 21.95
CA SER A 491 -8.16 21.68 21.87
C SER A 491 -7.10 20.64 21.55
N LEU A 492 -6.15 20.99 20.69
CA LEU A 492 -5.03 20.14 20.30
C LEU A 492 -3.70 20.81 20.67
N ASP A 493 -2.81 20.05 21.31
CA ASP A 493 -1.41 20.44 21.54
C ASP A 493 -0.57 20.02 20.33
N LEU A 494 0.04 20.99 19.66
CA LEU A 494 0.67 20.82 18.35
C LEU A 494 2.10 21.36 18.37
N ILE A 495 3.01 20.70 17.68
CA ILE A 495 4.33 21.27 17.35
C ILE A 495 4.13 22.17 16.14
N SER A 496 4.47 23.46 16.24
CA SER A 496 4.32 24.40 15.12
C SER A 496 5.65 24.76 14.47
N LYS A 497 5.60 24.87 13.14
CA LYS A 497 6.58 25.62 12.34
C LYS A 497 5.81 26.66 11.52
N LEU A 498 5.95 27.92 11.90
CA LEU A 498 5.45 29.06 11.16
C LEU A 498 6.55 29.56 10.25
N GLU A 499 6.29 29.60 8.96
CA GLU A 499 7.19 30.05 7.91
C GLU A 499 6.61 31.28 7.21
N LEU A 500 7.48 32.24 6.92
CA LEU A 500 7.13 33.45 6.19
C LEU A 500 7.66 33.34 4.75
N GLY A 501 6.74 33.18 3.80
CA GLY A 501 7.03 33.31 2.37
C GLY A 501 7.17 34.78 2.00
N ILE A 502 8.35 35.19 1.51
CA ILE A 502 8.59 36.57 1.06
C ILE A 502 8.86 36.55 -0.44
N THR A 503 8.02 37.24 -1.21
CA THR A 503 8.17 37.35 -2.66
C THR A 503 8.18 38.81 -3.10
N GLU A 504 8.51 39.06 -4.37
CA GLU A 504 8.37 40.41 -4.96
C GLU A 504 6.92 40.92 -4.94
N LYS A 505 5.93 40.02 -4.97
CA LYS A 505 4.50 40.37 -5.04
C LYS A 505 3.87 40.66 -3.68
N GLY A 506 4.41 40.11 -2.60
CA GLY A 506 3.84 40.23 -1.26
C GLY A 506 4.54 39.31 -0.26
N PHE A 507 3.85 38.97 0.81
CA PHE A 507 4.26 37.92 1.74
C PHE A 507 3.09 36.98 2.03
N ASP A 508 3.39 35.77 2.47
CA ASP A 508 2.42 34.80 2.97
C ASP A 508 2.96 34.15 4.25
N VAL A 509 2.07 33.69 5.11
CA VAL A 509 2.40 32.99 6.35
C VAL A 509 1.87 31.56 6.24
N ALA A 510 2.77 30.59 6.23
CA ALA A 510 2.44 29.18 6.32
C ALA A 510 2.66 28.69 7.75
N ILE A 511 1.60 28.23 8.42
CA ILE A 511 1.70 27.63 9.76
C ILE A 511 1.48 26.13 9.59
N MET A 512 2.56 25.36 9.69
CA MET A 512 2.53 23.90 9.74
C MET A 512 2.42 23.46 11.19
N LEU A 513 1.53 22.50 11.45
CA LEU A 513 1.22 22.02 12.79
C LEU A 513 1.14 20.50 12.77
N ASP A 514 1.93 19.85 13.61
CA ASP A 514 1.90 18.40 13.76
C ASP A 514 1.33 18.03 15.14
N LEU A 515 0.34 17.13 15.17
CA LEU A 515 -0.25 16.66 16.40
C LEU A 515 0.66 15.68 17.13
N VAL A 516 0.85 15.92 18.43
CA VAL A 516 1.49 14.95 19.32
C VAL A 516 0.42 14.03 19.91
N GLY A 517 0.12 12.93 19.22
CA GLY A 517 -0.84 11.91 19.67
C GLY A 517 -2.03 11.73 18.73
N GLU A 518 -3.18 11.37 19.30
CA GLU A 518 -4.39 10.97 18.57
C GLU A 518 -5.51 12.02 18.72
N TRP A 519 -6.12 12.44 17.61
CA TRP A 519 -7.29 13.32 17.60
C TRP A 519 -8.58 12.50 17.62
N ARG A 520 -9.15 12.31 18.82
CA ARG A 520 -10.40 11.55 19.00
C ARG A 520 -11.64 12.39 18.69
N ASN A 521 -12.58 11.81 17.95
CA ASN A 521 -13.83 12.43 17.53
C ASN A 521 -13.61 13.78 16.82
N PRO A 522 -12.83 13.84 15.72
CA PRO A 522 -12.49 15.08 15.06
C PRO A 522 -13.77 15.85 14.69
N LEU A 523 -13.83 17.12 15.11
CA LEU A 523 -14.98 18.02 14.88
C LEU A 523 -16.34 17.48 15.41
N GLY A 524 -16.29 16.51 16.33
CA GLY A 524 -17.45 15.87 16.95
C GLY A 524 -18.09 14.78 16.10
N VAL A 525 -17.36 14.14 15.19
CA VAL A 525 -17.80 12.90 14.51
C VAL A 525 -17.49 11.69 15.41
N PRO A 526 -18.50 10.98 15.95
CA PRO A 526 -18.28 9.84 16.84
C PRO A 526 -17.65 8.65 16.10
N GLY A 527 -16.72 7.95 16.75
CA GLY A 527 -16.17 6.68 16.25
C GLY A 527 -14.95 6.81 15.32
N ILE A 528 -14.47 8.03 15.07
CA ILE A 528 -13.26 8.30 14.29
C ILE A 528 -12.14 8.81 15.21
N ALA A 529 -10.94 8.30 15.00
CA ALA A 529 -9.72 8.75 15.66
C ALA A 529 -8.63 8.95 14.61
N LEU A 530 -8.06 10.16 14.53
CA LEU A 530 -6.98 10.45 13.59
C LEU A 530 -5.62 10.36 14.30
N GLU A 531 -4.70 9.65 13.69
CA GLU A 531 -3.27 9.60 14.00
C GLU A 531 -2.49 10.29 12.88
N GLU A 532 -1.21 10.59 13.13
CA GLU A 532 -0.33 11.31 12.17
C GLU A 532 -0.95 12.59 11.59
N VAL A 533 -1.65 13.35 12.45
CA VAL A 533 -2.40 14.53 12.01
C VAL A 533 -1.46 15.69 11.72
N ALA A 534 -1.42 16.09 10.45
CA ALA A 534 -0.77 17.31 9.98
C ALA A 534 -1.85 18.35 9.65
N LEU A 535 -1.69 19.56 10.17
CA LEU A 535 -2.55 20.70 9.88
C LEU A 535 -1.73 21.83 9.27
N LYS A 536 -2.35 22.59 8.37
CA LYS A 536 -1.71 23.71 7.68
C LYS A 536 -2.66 24.89 7.62
N PHE A 537 -2.17 26.05 8.03
CA PHE A 537 -2.78 27.34 7.71
C PHE A 537 -1.93 28.06 6.66
N GLY A 538 -2.52 28.50 5.57
CA GLY A 538 -1.92 29.46 4.63
C GLY A 538 -2.62 30.79 4.77
N VAL A 539 -1.90 31.85 5.17
CA VAL A 539 -2.42 33.20 5.31
C VAL A 539 -1.78 34.10 4.26
N ASP A 540 -2.57 34.68 3.37
CA ASP A 540 -2.06 35.62 2.36
C ASP A 540 -1.83 37.03 2.92
N ASP A 541 -1.28 37.94 2.10
CA ASP A 541 -0.92 39.29 2.53
C ASP A 541 -2.13 40.17 2.93
N ILE A 542 -3.34 39.80 2.50
CA ILE A 542 -4.59 40.48 2.83
C ILE A 542 -5.39 39.80 3.96
N GLY A 543 -4.90 38.68 4.50
CA GLY A 543 -5.46 38.00 5.67
C GLY A 543 -6.51 36.92 5.36
N ASN A 544 -6.61 36.45 4.11
CA ASN A 544 -7.38 35.24 3.82
C ASN A 544 -6.63 34.03 4.34
N VAL A 545 -7.36 33.12 4.98
CA VAL A 545 -6.82 31.89 5.59
C VAL A 545 -7.39 30.69 4.86
N ILE A 546 -6.50 29.86 4.34
CA ILE A 546 -6.80 28.51 3.88
C ILE A 546 -6.34 27.57 5.01
N PHE A 547 -7.28 26.81 5.57
CA PHE A 547 -6.97 25.76 6.52
C PHE A 547 -7.12 24.40 5.87
N GLY A 548 -6.07 23.60 5.89
CA GLY A 548 -6.11 22.19 5.55
C GLY A 548 -5.73 21.32 6.73
N PHE A 549 -6.31 20.13 6.83
CA PHE A 549 -5.75 19.07 7.65
C PHE A 549 -5.69 17.76 6.86
N ALA A 550 -4.73 16.93 7.20
CA ALA A 550 -4.59 15.56 6.75
C ALA A 550 -4.27 14.67 7.95
N GLY A 551 -4.79 13.45 7.97
CA GLY A 551 -4.47 12.47 9.00
C GLY A 551 -4.93 11.09 8.63
N GLN A 552 -4.41 10.09 9.34
CA GLN A 552 -4.72 8.70 9.10
C GLN A 552 -5.70 8.20 10.15
N SER A 553 -6.64 7.34 9.77
CA SER A 553 -7.55 6.68 10.71
C SER A 553 -7.60 5.20 10.43
N ALA A 554 -7.69 4.38 11.48
CA ALA A 554 -8.04 2.98 11.35
C ALA A 554 -9.54 2.82 11.60
N ILE A 555 -10.31 2.53 10.54
CA ILE A 555 -11.71 2.14 10.65
C ILE A 555 -11.78 0.62 10.48
N ALA A 556 -12.09 -0.11 11.57
CA ALA A 556 -12.28 -1.57 11.55
C ALA A 556 -11.14 -2.34 10.83
N ASP A 557 -9.90 -2.02 11.19
CA ASP A 557 -8.65 -2.60 10.65
C ASP A 557 -8.31 -2.19 9.20
N VAL A 558 -8.94 -1.12 8.68
CA VAL A 558 -8.62 -0.50 7.38
C VAL A 558 -8.08 0.91 7.62
N GLU A 559 -6.87 1.17 7.14
CA GLU A 559 -6.27 2.50 7.15
C GLU A 559 -6.92 3.39 6.08
N ILE A 560 -7.33 4.58 6.47
CA ILE A 560 -7.87 5.61 5.58
C ILE A 560 -7.09 6.91 5.75
N ASP A 561 -6.76 7.55 4.63
CA ASP A 561 -6.27 8.92 4.62
C ASP A 561 -7.46 9.87 4.54
N LEU A 562 -7.53 10.82 5.48
CA LEU A 562 -8.58 11.82 5.54
C LEU A 562 -7.97 13.21 5.37
N ALA A 563 -8.47 13.97 4.40
CA ALA A 563 -8.08 15.36 4.19
C ALA A 563 -9.30 16.26 3.97
N ALA A 564 -9.24 17.50 4.47
CA ALA A 564 -10.24 18.52 4.19
C ALA A 564 -9.61 19.91 4.15
N GLU A 565 -10.23 20.81 3.40
CA GLU A 565 -9.82 22.21 3.25
C GLU A 565 -11.01 23.14 3.52
N ALA A 566 -10.75 24.28 4.17
CA ALA A 566 -11.74 25.30 4.45
C ALA A 566 -11.14 26.70 4.33
N ASP A 567 -11.91 27.62 3.74
CA ASP A 567 -11.52 29.02 3.54
C ASP A 567 -12.26 29.95 4.52
N PHE A 568 -11.52 30.84 5.19
CA PHE A 568 -12.10 31.86 6.06
C PHE A 568 -11.15 33.06 6.23
N LEU A 569 -11.58 34.10 6.96
CA LEU A 569 -10.77 35.29 7.24
C LEU A 569 -10.03 35.16 8.57
N VAL A 570 -8.83 35.73 8.70
CA VAL A 570 -7.99 35.62 9.90
C VAL A 570 -8.67 36.11 11.20
N GLU A 571 -9.65 37.00 11.10
CA GLU A 571 -10.44 37.51 12.22
C GLU A 571 -11.59 36.59 12.67
N ALA A 572 -11.83 35.47 11.99
CA ALA A 572 -12.89 34.54 12.36
C ALA A 572 -12.61 33.91 13.73
N SER A 573 -13.64 33.84 14.58
CA SER A 573 -13.55 33.31 15.95
C SER A 573 -13.33 31.78 16.04
N GLY A 574 -13.32 31.06 14.92
CA GLY A 574 -13.14 29.61 14.84
C GLY A 574 -13.37 29.08 13.42
N LEU A 575 -13.06 27.79 13.19
CA LEU A 575 -13.42 27.07 11.97
C LEU A 575 -14.96 27.01 11.79
N PRO A 576 -15.48 26.84 10.55
CA PRO A 576 -16.90 26.61 10.31
C PRO A 576 -17.43 25.39 11.11
N ASP A 577 -18.67 25.48 11.61
CA ASP A 577 -19.30 24.41 12.41
C ASP A 577 -19.60 23.13 11.60
N GLY A 578 -19.53 23.20 10.27
CA GLY A 578 -19.80 22.08 9.38
C GLY A 578 -18.71 21.89 8.33
N ILE A 579 -18.12 20.69 8.31
CA ILE A 579 -17.15 20.25 7.29
C ILE A 579 -17.65 18.90 6.75
N ALA A 580 -17.74 18.78 5.42
CA ALA A 580 -17.99 17.52 4.73
C ALA A 580 -16.65 16.94 4.27
N ILE A 581 -16.40 15.68 4.56
CA ILE A 581 -15.14 14.98 4.25
C ILE A 581 -15.48 13.82 3.31
N LYS A 582 -14.79 13.75 2.17
CA LYS A 582 -14.88 12.64 1.19
C LYS A 582 -13.59 11.82 1.26
N GLY A 583 -13.71 10.50 1.22
CA GLY A 583 -12.59 9.58 1.05
C GLY A 583 -12.93 8.45 0.09
N GLU A 584 -11.90 7.71 -0.33
CA GLU A 584 -11.98 6.62 -1.31
C GLU A 584 -11.25 5.38 -0.76
N LEU A 585 -11.80 4.20 -1.02
CA LEU A 585 -11.29 2.89 -0.58
C LEU A 585 -11.42 1.87 -1.72
N GLU A 586 -10.40 1.03 -1.94
CA GLU A 586 -10.42 0.02 -3.01
C GLU A 586 -11.52 -1.05 -2.78
N SER A 587 -11.65 -1.54 -1.55
CA SER A 587 -12.72 -2.47 -1.19
C SER A 587 -12.98 -2.48 0.30
N LEU A 588 -14.23 -2.69 0.68
CA LEU A 588 -14.62 -2.94 2.05
C LEU A 588 -15.58 -4.12 2.06
N ASP A 589 -15.19 -5.20 2.74
CA ASP A 589 -16.10 -6.32 2.93
C ASP A 589 -17.28 -5.90 3.82
N PHE A 590 -18.40 -6.58 3.63
CA PHE A 590 -19.64 -6.23 4.28
C PHE A 590 -19.60 -6.41 5.80
N ALA A 591 -18.78 -7.33 6.31
CA ALA A 591 -18.57 -7.52 7.75
C ALA A 591 -17.89 -6.29 8.39
N LYS A 592 -16.95 -5.65 7.67
CA LYS A 592 -16.33 -4.39 8.09
C LYS A 592 -17.29 -3.20 8.02
N LEU A 593 -18.19 -3.14 7.03
CA LEU A 593 -19.26 -2.12 6.99
C LEU A 593 -20.19 -2.22 8.21
N VAL A 594 -20.49 -3.44 8.66
CA VAL A 594 -21.26 -3.67 9.88
C VAL A 594 -20.47 -3.25 11.12
N LYS A 595 -19.17 -3.56 11.22
CA LYS A 595 -18.31 -3.06 12.31
C LYS A 595 -18.27 -1.52 12.35
N LEU A 596 -18.22 -0.85 11.21
CA LEU A 596 -18.31 0.61 11.12
C LEU A 596 -19.68 1.12 11.63
N ALA A 597 -20.78 0.47 11.23
CA ALA A 597 -22.11 0.79 11.74
C ALA A 597 -22.20 0.63 13.26
N GLU A 598 -21.62 -0.44 13.81
CA GLU A 598 -21.54 -0.71 15.26
C GLU A 598 -20.69 0.31 16.00
N ALA A 599 -19.56 0.76 15.42
CA ALA A 599 -18.71 1.79 16.01
C ALA A 599 -19.39 3.18 16.06
N MET A 600 -20.29 3.45 15.11
CA MET A 600 -21.05 4.70 15.04
C MET A 600 -22.35 4.68 15.86
N ALA A 601 -22.86 3.49 16.19
CA ALA A 601 -23.94 3.33 17.15
C ALA A 601 -23.36 3.47 18.57
N ASP A 602 -24.00 4.25 19.44
CA ASP A 602 -23.59 4.40 20.84
C ASP A 602 -23.20 3.05 21.48
N ALA A 603 -22.10 3.05 22.25
CA ALA A 603 -21.38 1.88 22.74
C ALA A 603 -22.31 0.75 23.24
N GLY A 604 -22.26 -0.41 22.57
CA GLY A 604 -22.76 -1.69 23.10
C GLY A 604 -23.84 -2.43 22.30
N LYS A 605 -24.16 -2.05 21.06
CA LYS A 605 -25.07 -2.79 20.19
C LYS A 605 -24.31 -3.56 19.12
N SER A 606 -24.42 -4.90 19.13
CA SER A 606 -23.83 -5.77 18.09
C SER A 606 -24.91 -6.31 17.15
N ILE A 607 -24.62 -6.34 15.86
CA ILE A 607 -25.45 -6.95 14.82
C ILE A 607 -24.97 -8.40 14.63
N ASN A 608 -25.83 -9.37 14.90
CA ASN A 608 -25.50 -10.78 14.67
C ASN A 608 -25.90 -11.19 13.25
N ILE A 609 -24.92 -11.36 12.36
CA ILE A 609 -25.13 -11.88 11.01
C ILE A 609 -24.87 -13.40 11.03
N PRO A 610 -25.83 -14.24 10.62
CA PRO A 610 -25.59 -15.67 10.46
C PRO A 610 -24.43 -15.93 9.48
N SER A 611 -23.51 -16.83 9.84
CA SER A 611 -22.33 -17.18 9.03
C SER A 611 -22.65 -17.83 7.69
N THR A 612 -23.91 -18.15 7.44
CA THR A 612 -24.38 -18.81 6.22
C THR A 612 -24.84 -17.84 5.14
N ILE A 613 -25.12 -16.55 5.44
CA ILE A 613 -25.63 -15.62 4.42
C ILE A 613 -24.50 -15.18 3.48
N PRO A 614 -24.61 -15.36 2.15
CA PRO A 614 -23.64 -14.86 1.18
C PRO A 614 -23.78 -13.35 1.07
N LEU A 615 -22.95 -12.63 1.82
CA LEU A 615 -22.92 -11.18 1.81
C LEU A 615 -22.23 -10.66 0.53
N PRO A 616 -22.77 -9.63 -0.13
CA PRO A 616 -22.11 -9.03 -1.30
C PRO A 616 -20.81 -8.32 -0.90
N GLU A 617 -19.84 -8.30 -1.81
CA GLU A 617 -18.66 -7.44 -1.72
C GLU A 617 -18.97 -6.06 -2.33
N ILE A 618 -18.48 -4.98 -1.70
CA ILE A 618 -18.53 -3.64 -2.30
C ILE A 618 -17.10 -3.21 -2.65
N LYS A 619 -16.88 -2.93 -3.93
CA LYS A 619 -15.60 -2.48 -4.49
C LYS A 619 -15.72 -1.03 -4.99
N ASP A 620 -14.58 -0.35 -5.12
CA ASP A 620 -14.48 1.04 -5.58
C ASP A 620 -15.34 2.00 -4.73
N LEU A 621 -15.09 1.97 -3.43
CA LEU A 621 -15.95 2.58 -2.42
C LEU A 621 -15.60 4.06 -2.22
N GLU A 622 -16.51 4.96 -2.58
CA GLU A 622 -16.51 6.35 -2.13
C GLU A 622 -17.31 6.44 -0.83
N PHE A 623 -16.72 7.04 0.21
CA PHE A 623 -17.46 7.37 1.42
C PHE A 623 -17.45 8.88 1.68
N ALA A 624 -18.56 9.38 2.22
CA ALA A 624 -18.68 10.77 2.62
C ALA A 624 -19.25 10.90 4.04
N PHE A 625 -18.67 11.78 4.83
CA PHE A 625 -19.10 12.11 6.19
C PHE A 625 -19.52 13.58 6.27
N ALA A 626 -20.64 13.85 6.94
CA ALA A 626 -21.01 15.20 7.38
C ALA A 626 -21.10 15.26 8.90
N THR A 627 -20.62 16.36 9.47
CA THR A 627 -20.80 16.67 10.90
C THR A 627 -22.30 16.70 11.28
N PRO A 628 -22.67 16.30 12.50
CA PRO A 628 -24.07 16.30 12.94
C PRO A 628 -24.72 17.69 12.79
N GLY A 629 -25.84 17.75 12.04
CA GLY A 629 -26.59 18.98 11.77
C GLY A 629 -26.27 19.64 10.41
N THR A 630 -25.33 19.10 9.64
CA THR A 630 -24.95 19.57 8.29
C THR A 630 -25.51 18.64 7.22
N THR A 631 -26.02 19.20 6.13
CA THR A 631 -26.41 18.46 4.91
C THR A 631 -25.62 19.02 3.74
N ASP A 632 -25.10 18.15 2.88
CA ASP A 632 -24.48 18.54 1.61
C ASP A 632 -25.22 17.82 0.47
N PRO A 633 -26.20 18.49 -0.17
CA PRO A 633 -26.97 17.91 -1.27
C PRO A 633 -26.11 17.54 -2.49
N ASP A 634 -24.97 18.21 -2.70
CA ASP A 634 -24.09 17.95 -3.84
C ASP A 634 -23.28 16.66 -3.63
N LEU A 635 -23.07 16.26 -2.37
CA LEU A 635 -22.49 14.97 -1.97
C LEU A 635 -23.54 13.90 -1.62
N GLY A 636 -24.84 14.17 -1.81
CA GLY A 636 -25.93 13.24 -1.50
C GLY A 636 -26.25 13.06 -0.01
N LEU A 637 -25.64 13.86 0.87
CA LEU A 637 -25.75 13.78 2.34
C LEU A 637 -27.01 14.50 2.83
N THR A 638 -28.14 13.78 2.84
CA THR A 638 -29.46 14.31 3.27
C THR A 638 -29.82 13.98 4.73
N ASN A 639 -29.06 13.11 5.41
CA ASN A 639 -29.20 12.73 6.81
C ASN A 639 -27.81 12.57 7.48
N PRO A 640 -27.68 12.69 8.82
CA PRO A 640 -26.42 12.40 9.53
C PRO A 640 -26.02 10.93 9.38
N GLY A 641 -24.81 10.65 8.90
CA GLY A 641 -24.29 9.29 8.71
C GLY A 641 -23.14 9.21 7.71
N VAL A 642 -22.71 7.99 7.38
CA VAL A 642 -21.77 7.72 6.27
C VAL A 642 -22.59 7.41 5.05
N LEU A 643 -22.35 8.12 3.96
CA LEU A 643 -22.83 7.71 2.65
C LEU A 643 -21.77 6.82 2.02
N VAL A 644 -22.18 5.65 1.53
CA VAL A 644 -21.32 4.65 0.89
C VAL A 644 -21.82 4.47 -0.53
N LYS A 645 -20.94 4.71 -1.50
CA LYS A 645 -21.20 4.47 -2.92
C LYS A 645 -20.14 3.54 -3.48
N GLY A 646 -20.54 2.51 -4.20
CA GLY A 646 -19.61 1.54 -4.79
C GLY A 646 -20.29 0.49 -5.64
N ASP A 647 -19.50 -0.40 -6.22
CA ASP A 647 -19.96 -1.48 -7.09
C ASP A 647 -20.20 -2.76 -6.28
N ILE A 648 -21.40 -3.33 -6.43
CA ILE A 648 -21.86 -4.55 -5.77
C ILE A 648 -21.35 -5.74 -6.56
N TYR A 649 -20.68 -6.66 -5.87
CA TYR A 649 -20.33 -7.98 -6.38
C TYR A 649 -21.00 -9.06 -5.52
N LEU A 650 -21.59 -10.07 -6.16
CA LEU A 650 -22.12 -11.27 -5.49
C LEU A 650 -21.50 -12.50 -6.15
N ALA A 651 -20.84 -13.35 -5.36
CA ALA A 651 -20.14 -14.55 -5.84
C ALA A 651 -19.21 -14.27 -7.06
N GLY A 652 -18.49 -13.15 -7.03
CA GLY A 652 -17.56 -12.73 -8.09
C GLY A 652 -18.21 -12.10 -9.33
N GLN A 653 -19.54 -12.03 -9.43
CA GLN A 653 -20.24 -11.32 -10.50
C GLN A 653 -20.55 -9.87 -10.09
N GLU A 654 -20.17 -8.92 -10.95
CA GLU A 654 -20.58 -7.51 -10.81
C GLU A 654 -22.09 -7.37 -11.10
N LEU A 655 -22.80 -6.80 -10.14
CA LEU A 655 -24.25 -6.64 -10.15
C LEU A 655 -24.69 -5.19 -10.41
N GLY A 656 -23.78 -4.22 -10.36
CA GLY A 656 -24.05 -2.79 -10.58
C GLY A 656 -23.65 -1.93 -9.38
N SER A 657 -23.91 -0.63 -9.43
CA SER A 657 -23.56 0.32 -8.36
C SER A 657 -24.69 0.56 -7.37
N THR A 658 -24.33 0.83 -6.13
CA THR A 658 -25.25 1.23 -5.05
C THR A 658 -24.85 2.56 -4.44
N VAL A 659 -25.85 3.26 -3.88
CA VAL A 659 -25.64 4.35 -2.93
C VAL A 659 -26.47 4.02 -1.70
N THR A 660 -25.79 3.69 -0.60
CA THR A 660 -26.43 3.35 0.68
C THR A 660 -25.92 4.25 1.80
N SER A 661 -26.70 4.36 2.87
CA SER A 661 -26.33 5.12 4.06
C SER A 661 -26.13 4.17 5.23
N VAL A 662 -24.99 4.30 5.90
CA VAL A 662 -24.67 3.57 7.14
C VAL A 662 -24.81 4.53 8.30
N GLY A 663 -25.59 4.15 9.32
CA GLY A 663 -25.85 5.00 10.47
C GLY A 663 -26.35 4.24 11.69
N ALA A 664 -26.72 5.00 12.73
CA ALA A 664 -27.09 4.47 14.05
C ALA A 664 -28.30 3.52 14.08
N THR A 665 -29.01 3.33 12.96
CA THR A 665 -30.16 2.42 12.82
C THR A 665 -29.86 1.09 12.12
N GLY A 666 -28.68 0.95 11.51
CA GLY A 666 -28.27 -0.25 10.76
C GLY A 666 -27.90 0.07 9.30
N LEU A 667 -27.87 -0.96 8.45
CA LEU A 667 -27.60 -0.88 7.01
C LEU A 667 -28.87 -1.25 6.23
N TYR A 668 -29.24 -0.41 5.26
CA TYR A 668 -30.38 -0.66 4.38
C TYR A 668 -29.99 -0.39 2.93
N MET A 669 -30.19 -1.37 2.06
CA MET A 669 -29.94 -1.29 0.63
C MET A 669 -31.12 -1.88 -0.13
N LYS A 670 -31.61 -1.14 -1.14
CA LYS A 670 -32.63 -1.63 -2.06
C LYS A 670 -32.36 -1.06 -3.44
N ASP A 671 -31.75 -1.87 -4.29
CA ASP A 671 -31.25 -1.44 -5.59
C ASP A 671 -31.65 -2.39 -6.71
N LYS A 672 -31.63 -1.86 -7.94
CA LYS A 672 -31.74 -2.68 -9.14
C LYS A 672 -30.36 -3.26 -9.44
N ILE A 673 -30.33 -4.55 -9.72
CA ILE A 673 -29.09 -5.25 -10.05
C ILE A 673 -29.16 -5.85 -11.47
N ALA A 674 -28.00 -6.15 -12.03
CA ALA A 674 -27.85 -6.75 -13.34
C ALA A 674 -28.50 -8.15 -13.43
N ASP A 675 -28.69 -8.62 -14.67
CA ASP A 675 -29.18 -9.98 -14.94
C ASP A 675 -28.22 -11.03 -14.36
N ILE A 676 -28.77 -12.04 -13.67
CA ILE A 676 -28.01 -13.17 -13.12
C ILE A 676 -28.17 -14.36 -14.07
N LYS A 677 -27.05 -14.94 -14.50
CA LYS A 677 -27.03 -16.07 -15.45
C LYS A 677 -26.79 -17.38 -14.70
N LEU A 678 -27.71 -18.33 -14.86
CA LEU A 678 -27.66 -19.68 -14.29
C LEU A 678 -27.64 -20.72 -15.44
N ASP A 679 -27.25 -21.97 -15.18
CA ASP A 679 -27.24 -23.03 -16.21
C ASP A 679 -28.68 -23.42 -16.59
N GLY A 680 -29.13 -22.88 -17.72
CA GLY A 680 -30.48 -23.12 -18.27
C GLY A 680 -31.52 -22.07 -17.89
N LEU A 681 -31.18 -21.04 -17.10
CA LEU A 681 -32.10 -19.97 -16.68
C LEU A 681 -31.39 -18.61 -16.62
N GLN A 682 -32.11 -17.53 -16.92
CA GLN A 682 -31.61 -16.17 -16.75
C GLN A 682 -32.61 -15.35 -15.94
N LEU A 683 -32.16 -14.86 -14.79
CA LEU A 683 -32.90 -13.98 -13.89
C LEU A 683 -32.73 -12.53 -14.37
N LYS A 684 -33.83 -11.84 -14.64
CA LYS A 684 -33.89 -10.51 -15.25
C LYS A 684 -34.72 -9.55 -14.41
N ASP A 685 -34.56 -8.25 -14.65
CA ASP A 685 -35.26 -7.17 -13.92
C ASP A 685 -35.11 -7.30 -12.40
N ASN A 686 -33.91 -7.66 -11.97
CA ASN A 686 -33.62 -8.05 -10.60
C ASN A 686 -33.62 -6.83 -9.67
N SER A 687 -34.27 -6.93 -8.51
CA SER A 687 -34.16 -5.96 -7.42
C SER A 687 -33.69 -6.65 -6.14
N MET A 688 -32.52 -6.24 -5.65
CA MET A 688 -31.93 -6.76 -4.43
C MET A 688 -32.36 -5.92 -3.24
N THR A 689 -32.81 -6.57 -2.18
CA THR A 689 -33.05 -5.93 -0.87
C THR A 689 -32.15 -6.57 0.17
N LEU A 690 -31.39 -5.73 0.87
CA LEU A 690 -30.55 -6.11 2.00
C LEU A 690 -30.85 -5.16 3.17
N ASP A 691 -31.44 -5.71 4.23
CA ASP A 691 -31.93 -4.93 5.35
C ASP A 691 -31.44 -5.52 6.68
N ILE A 692 -30.52 -4.80 7.32
CA ILE A 692 -29.82 -5.25 8.52
C ILE A 692 -29.95 -4.17 9.58
N GLY A 693 -30.84 -4.41 10.54
CA GLY A 693 -31.10 -3.50 11.65
C GLY A 693 -30.78 -4.12 13.01
N TYR A 694 -30.58 -3.27 14.01
CA TYR A 694 -30.33 -3.71 15.40
C TYR A 694 -31.54 -4.38 16.07
N THR A 695 -32.75 -4.27 15.49
CA THR A 695 -34.02 -4.67 16.11
C THR A 695 -34.78 -5.75 15.34
N LYS A 696 -34.24 -6.25 14.22
CA LYS A 696 -34.88 -7.27 13.38
C LYS A 696 -33.84 -8.22 12.75
N PRO A 697 -34.23 -9.47 12.40
CA PRO A 697 -33.35 -10.38 11.68
C PRO A 697 -32.89 -9.78 10.34
N PRO A 698 -31.67 -10.10 9.87
CA PRO A 698 -31.22 -9.68 8.55
C PRO A 698 -32.10 -10.31 7.45
N GLU A 699 -32.48 -9.51 6.46
CA GLU A 699 -33.27 -9.94 5.31
C GLU A 699 -32.43 -9.77 4.04
N PHE A 700 -32.29 -10.86 3.26
CA PHE A 700 -31.64 -10.86 1.94
C PHE A 700 -32.56 -11.51 0.90
N LYS A 701 -32.99 -10.74 -0.09
CA LYS A 701 -33.98 -11.15 -1.10
C LYS A 701 -33.67 -10.56 -2.46
N ILE A 702 -34.01 -11.30 -3.51
CA ILE A 702 -33.96 -10.82 -4.90
C ILE A 702 -35.33 -11.02 -5.55
N ASP A 703 -36.02 -9.91 -5.84
CA ASP A 703 -37.20 -9.91 -6.71
C ASP A 703 -36.73 -10.09 -8.16
N THR A 704 -37.25 -11.08 -8.90
CA THR A 704 -36.77 -11.39 -10.26
C THR A 704 -37.89 -11.79 -11.24
N ASN A 705 -37.63 -11.62 -12.54
CA ASN A 705 -38.39 -12.17 -13.65
C ASN A 705 -37.53 -13.19 -14.43
N PHE A 706 -38.10 -14.31 -14.88
CA PHE A 706 -37.38 -15.26 -15.76
C PHE A 706 -38.33 -16.02 -16.67
N ASP A 707 -37.80 -16.62 -17.75
CA ASP A 707 -38.57 -17.44 -18.67
C ASP A 707 -38.25 -18.93 -18.45
N LEU A 708 -39.26 -19.72 -18.10
CA LEU A 708 -39.14 -21.17 -17.89
C LEU A 708 -40.07 -21.90 -18.85
N PHE A 709 -39.50 -22.71 -19.76
CA PHE A 709 -40.23 -23.47 -20.79
C PHE A 709 -41.23 -22.62 -21.62
N GLY A 710 -40.85 -21.37 -21.94
CA GLY A 710 -41.67 -20.45 -22.75
C GLY A 710 -42.74 -19.69 -21.99
N VAL A 711 -42.79 -19.81 -20.66
CA VAL A 711 -43.68 -19.04 -19.78
C VAL A 711 -42.85 -18.09 -18.93
N SER A 712 -43.20 -16.81 -18.97
CA SER A 712 -42.55 -15.78 -18.14
C SER A 712 -43.09 -15.82 -16.71
N GLN A 713 -42.18 -15.85 -15.74
CA GLN A 713 -42.44 -15.99 -14.31
C GLN A 713 -41.93 -14.75 -13.56
N LYS A 714 -42.63 -14.41 -12.49
CA LYS A 714 -42.14 -13.49 -11.46
C LYS A 714 -41.99 -14.26 -10.16
N ALA A 715 -40.83 -14.16 -9.52
CA ALA A 715 -40.59 -14.85 -8.27
C ALA A 715 -39.70 -14.03 -7.34
N GLU A 716 -39.73 -14.39 -6.07
CA GLU A 716 -38.77 -13.95 -5.06
C GLU A 716 -37.73 -15.07 -4.93
N VAL A 717 -36.44 -14.73 -5.03
CA VAL A 717 -35.35 -15.63 -4.66
C VAL A 717 -35.08 -15.42 -3.18
N THR A 718 -35.25 -16.48 -2.41
CA THR A 718 -34.97 -16.51 -0.97
C THR A 718 -33.70 -17.30 -0.69
N PHE A 719 -33.10 -17.03 0.48
CA PHE A 719 -31.88 -17.69 0.90
C PHE A 719 -32.12 -18.51 2.18
N GLU A 720 -31.88 -19.82 2.12
CA GLU A 720 -32.01 -20.74 3.25
C GLU A 720 -30.81 -21.72 3.29
N GLU A 721 -30.15 -21.83 4.45
CA GLU A 721 -29.07 -22.80 4.73
C GLU A 721 -27.93 -22.94 3.68
N GLY A 722 -27.56 -21.87 2.96
CA GLY A 722 -26.48 -21.93 1.96
C GLY A 722 -26.96 -22.03 0.51
N ILE A 723 -28.28 -22.09 0.29
CA ILE A 723 -28.88 -22.33 -1.02
C ILE A 723 -29.88 -21.21 -1.35
N PHE A 724 -29.89 -20.79 -2.62
CA PHE A 724 -30.93 -19.92 -3.16
C PHE A 724 -32.09 -20.76 -3.68
N GLU A 725 -33.30 -20.41 -3.26
CA GLU A 725 -34.52 -21.15 -3.59
C GLU A 725 -35.53 -20.28 -4.32
N ILE A 726 -36.25 -20.90 -5.27
CA ILE A 726 -37.40 -20.33 -5.96
C ILE A 726 -38.54 -21.35 -5.94
N ASP A 727 -39.58 -21.03 -5.17
CA ASP A 727 -40.82 -21.82 -5.11
C ASP A 727 -41.81 -21.39 -6.20
N LEU A 728 -42.24 -22.36 -7.02
CA LEU A 728 -43.21 -22.14 -8.11
C LEU A 728 -44.39 -23.11 -8.00
N LYS A 729 -45.61 -22.58 -8.04
CA LYS A 729 -46.86 -23.38 -8.14
C LYS A 729 -47.46 -23.18 -9.53
N GLN A 730 -47.42 -24.19 -10.41
CA GLN A 730 -47.85 -24.02 -11.80
C GLN A 730 -48.40 -25.27 -12.50
N LYS A 731 -49.06 -25.05 -13.65
CA LYS A 731 -49.53 -26.11 -14.56
C LYS A 731 -48.50 -26.37 -15.65
N LEU A 732 -47.87 -27.55 -15.64
CA LEU A 732 -46.86 -27.95 -16.63
C LEU A 732 -47.52 -28.33 -17.96
N VAL A 733 -47.14 -27.62 -19.03
CA VAL A 733 -47.43 -27.93 -20.45
C VAL A 733 -48.91 -28.28 -20.73
N GLY A 734 -49.82 -27.72 -19.94
CA GLY A 734 -51.27 -27.97 -20.06
C GLY A 734 -51.74 -29.39 -19.74
N LEU A 735 -50.87 -30.30 -19.31
CA LEU A 735 -51.18 -31.71 -19.06
C LEU A 735 -51.33 -32.04 -17.58
N TYR A 736 -50.57 -31.40 -16.69
CA TYR A 736 -50.51 -31.72 -15.25
C TYR A 736 -50.43 -30.47 -14.37
N ASP A 737 -51.06 -30.48 -13.21
CA ASP A 737 -50.84 -29.46 -12.16
C ASP A 737 -49.67 -29.89 -11.26
N SER A 738 -48.73 -28.99 -10.95
CA SER A 738 -47.49 -29.32 -10.24
C SER A 738 -46.93 -28.21 -9.35
N ASP A 739 -46.27 -28.61 -8.28
CA ASP A 739 -45.40 -27.74 -7.48
C ASP A 739 -43.94 -28.00 -7.85
N LEU A 740 -43.14 -26.94 -7.95
CA LEU A 740 -41.73 -26.96 -8.36
C LEU A 740 -40.90 -26.15 -7.36
N LEU A 741 -39.80 -26.75 -6.90
CA LEU A 741 -38.73 -26.08 -6.20
C LEU A 741 -37.52 -26.02 -7.12
N LEU A 742 -37.00 -24.81 -7.35
CA LEU A 742 -35.72 -24.58 -8.01
C LEU A 742 -34.70 -24.21 -6.93
N ALA A 743 -33.61 -24.96 -6.84
CA ALA A 743 -32.54 -24.74 -5.86
C ALA A 743 -31.19 -24.59 -6.57
N PHE A 744 -30.40 -23.60 -6.20
CA PHE A 744 -29.04 -23.39 -6.73
C PHE A 744 -28.10 -22.78 -5.68
N GLY A 745 -26.82 -23.17 -5.73
CA GLY A 745 -25.72 -22.58 -4.95
C GLY A 745 -24.70 -21.89 -5.86
N PHE A 746 -23.90 -20.97 -5.34
CA PHE A 746 -22.84 -20.32 -6.12
C PHE A 746 -21.47 -20.87 -5.70
N ASP A 747 -20.65 -21.32 -6.65
CA ASP A 747 -19.25 -21.65 -6.41
C ASP A 747 -18.36 -20.44 -6.76
N GLY A 748 -17.72 -19.83 -5.75
CA GLY A 748 -16.84 -18.68 -5.93
C GLY A 748 -15.49 -18.99 -6.60
N HIS A 749 -15.14 -20.27 -6.82
CA HIS A 749 -13.83 -20.68 -7.32
C HIS A 749 -13.81 -21.08 -8.80
N HIS A 750 -14.94 -21.46 -9.38
CA HIS A 750 -15.04 -21.87 -10.77
C HIS A 750 -16.05 -20.98 -11.51
N GLY A 751 -15.57 -20.11 -12.40
CA GLY A 751 -16.38 -19.10 -13.14
C GLY A 751 -17.37 -19.65 -14.18
N GLY A 752 -18.10 -20.73 -13.87
CA GLY A 752 -19.22 -21.26 -14.63
C GLY A 752 -20.58 -20.76 -14.10
N ALA A 753 -21.62 -20.87 -14.92
CA ALA A 753 -22.98 -20.56 -14.46
C ALA A 753 -23.45 -21.63 -13.45
N PRO A 754 -24.03 -21.23 -12.29
CA PRO A 754 -24.53 -22.17 -11.29
C PRO A 754 -25.50 -23.21 -11.84
N SER A 755 -25.36 -24.46 -11.41
CA SER A 755 -26.32 -25.53 -11.74
C SER A 755 -27.62 -25.36 -10.97
N ILE A 756 -28.76 -25.55 -11.64
CA ILE A 756 -30.08 -25.51 -11.00
C ILE A 756 -30.61 -26.93 -10.81
N PHE A 757 -30.85 -27.29 -9.56
CA PHE A 757 -31.57 -28.49 -9.19
C PHE A 757 -33.07 -28.22 -9.17
N VAL A 758 -33.84 -29.15 -9.75
CA VAL A 758 -35.30 -29.09 -9.80
C VAL A 758 -35.85 -30.29 -9.06
N GLU A 759 -36.73 -30.03 -8.12
CA GLU A 759 -37.64 -31.03 -7.55
C GLU A 759 -39.07 -30.61 -7.85
N GLY A 760 -39.90 -31.56 -8.26
CA GLY A 760 -41.31 -31.27 -8.46
C GLY A 760 -42.23 -32.44 -8.22
N GLN A 761 -43.48 -32.10 -7.94
CA GLN A 761 -44.54 -33.04 -7.64
C GLN A 761 -45.71 -32.84 -8.61
N ILE A 762 -46.18 -33.93 -9.24
CA ILE A 762 -47.38 -33.91 -10.08
C ILE A 762 -48.58 -34.22 -9.21
N ASN A 763 -49.52 -33.28 -9.16
CA ASN A 763 -50.69 -33.33 -8.27
C ASN A 763 -51.91 -33.99 -8.94
N GLU A 764 -52.16 -33.77 -10.25
CA GLU A 764 -53.32 -34.33 -10.97
C GLU A 764 -53.02 -34.61 -12.48
N GLY A 765 -53.72 -35.59 -13.08
CA GLY A 765 -53.84 -35.75 -14.55
C GLY A 765 -53.27 -37.02 -15.20
N LEU A 766 -52.43 -37.81 -14.50
CA LEU A 766 -51.72 -38.95 -15.10
C LEU A 766 -52.58 -40.23 -15.27
N ASP A 767 -53.47 -40.53 -14.32
CA ASP A 767 -54.37 -41.70 -14.41
C ASP A 767 -55.30 -41.62 -15.63
N SER A 768 -55.85 -40.42 -15.92
CA SER A 768 -56.71 -40.17 -17.07
C SER A 768 -56.01 -40.36 -18.43
N TRP A 769 -54.67 -40.34 -18.47
CA TRP A 769 -53.92 -40.69 -19.67
C TRP A 769 -53.91 -42.21 -19.90
N VAL A 770 -53.67 -43.01 -18.85
CA VAL A 770 -53.68 -44.49 -18.92
C VAL A 770 -55.05 -45.01 -19.33
N GLU A 771 -56.12 -44.46 -18.76
CA GLU A 771 -57.50 -44.86 -19.09
C GLU A 771 -57.83 -44.72 -20.58
N ARG A 772 -57.28 -43.69 -21.25
CA ARG A 772 -57.50 -43.45 -22.69
C ARG A 772 -56.84 -44.51 -23.60
N GLN A 773 -55.79 -45.19 -23.13
CA GLN A 773 -55.04 -46.16 -23.95
C GLN A 773 -55.64 -47.58 -23.93
N LEU A 774 -56.44 -47.92 -22.91
CA LEU A 774 -56.91 -49.28 -22.66
C LEU A 774 -57.89 -49.84 -23.71
N PRO A 775 -58.95 -49.11 -24.16
CA PRO A 775 -59.99 -49.70 -25.00
C PRO A 775 -59.51 -50.21 -26.35
N ASP A 776 -58.63 -49.45 -27.02
CA ASP A 776 -58.15 -49.83 -28.35
C ASP A 776 -57.20 -51.04 -28.30
N LYS A 777 -56.38 -51.14 -27.25
CA LYS A 777 -55.48 -52.28 -27.04
C LYS A 777 -56.22 -53.56 -26.68
N ILE A 778 -57.27 -53.49 -25.85
CA ILE A 778 -58.12 -54.65 -25.55
C ILE A 778 -58.82 -55.17 -26.81
N ARG A 779 -59.35 -54.26 -27.64
CA ARG A 779 -59.97 -54.63 -28.92
C ARG A 779 -58.98 -55.34 -29.86
N GLN A 780 -57.75 -54.84 -29.92
CA GLN A 780 -56.68 -55.46 -30.71
C GLN A 780 -56.45 -56.92 -30.30
N PHE A 781 -56.24 -57.21 -29.02
CA PHE A 781 -55.98 -58.57 -28.55
C PHE A 781 -57.22 -59.49 -28.59
N PHE A 782 -58.43 -58.96 -28.36
CA PHE A 782 -59.67 -59.75 -28.45
C PHE A 782 -59.94 -60.25 -29.87
N SER A 783 -59.53 -59.49 -30.91
CA SER A 783 -59.69 -59.90 -32.30
C SER A 783 -58.99 -61.23 -32.64
N ILE A 784 -57.85 -61.50 -31.98
CA ILE A 784 -57.09 -62.75 -32.12
C ILE A 784 -57.91 -63.93 -31.57
N LEU A 785 -58.59 -63.73 -30.43
CA LEU A 785 -59.46 -64.74 -29.81
C LEU A 785 -60.69 -65.03 -30.67
N ASP A 786 -61.34 -63.99 -31.23
CA ASP A 786 -62.52 -64.12 -32.10
C ASP A 786 -62.23 -64.90 -33.38
N GLN A 787 -61.08 -64.66 -34.00
CA GLN A 787 -60.67 -65.41 -35.18
C GLN A 787 -60.49 -66.91 -34.86
N GLY A 788 -59.80 -67.25 -33.76
CA GLY A 788 -59.59 -68.64 -33.34
C GLY A 788 -60.90 -69.38 -33.06
N TYR A 789 -61.90 -68.69 -32.49
CA TYR A 789 -63.22 -69.26 -32.22
C TYR A 789 -63.97 -69.64 -33.51
N LYS A 790 -64.05 -68.72 -34.50
CA LYS A 790 -64.76 -68.95 -35.77
C LYS A 790 -64.23 -70.17 -36.54
N GLU A 791 -62.91 -70.36 -36.54
CA GLU A 791 -62.26 -71.49 -37.22
C GLU A 791 -62.59 -72.86 -36.58
N ALA A 792 -62.79 -72.89 -35.26
CA ALA A 792 -63.15 -74.11 -34.57
C ALA A 792 -64.62 -74.52 -34.84
N VAL A 793 -65.56 -73.57 -34.88
CA VAL A 793 -66.97 -73.82 -35.23
C VAL A 793 -67.11 -74.41 -36.64
N ALA A 794 -66.40 -73.85 -37.63
CA ALA A 794 -66.47 -74.31 -39.01
C ALA A 794 -66.06 -75.79 -39.19
N ARG A 795 -65.08 -76.27 -38.39
CA ARG A 795 -64.61 -77.66 -38.43
C ARG A 795 -65.65 -78.65 -37.93
N ILE A 796 -66.43 -78.29 -36.91
CA ILE A 796 -67.49 -79.13 -36.34
C ILE A 796 -68.59 -79.38 -37.38
N ASN A 797 -69.08 -78.32 -38.02
CA ASN A 797 -70.18 -78.42 -39.00
C ASN A 797 -69.85 -79.35 -40.18
N LYS A 798 -68.61 -79.26 -40.69
CA LYS A 798 -68.16 -80.10 -41.83
C LYS A 798 -68.16 -81.60 -41.49
N ALA A 799 -67.86 -81.96 -40.26
CA ALA A 799 -67.84 -83.36 -39.83
C ALA A 799 -69.25 -83.97 -39.71
N GLU A 800 -70.26 -83.18 -39.33
CA GLU A 800 -71.66 -83.64 -39.23
C GLU A 800 -72.26 -83.99 -40.59
N ASP A 801 -71.94 -83.21 -41.63
CA ASP A 801 -72.43 -83.44 -42.99
C ASP A 801 -71.94 -84.76 -43.58
N ARG A 802 -70.71 -85.18 -43.23
CA ARG A 802 -70.09 -86.40 -43.76
C ARG A 802 -70.81 -87.66 -43.28
N VAL A 803 -71.21 -87.70 -42.01
CA VAL A 803 -71.94 -88.85 -41.42
C VAL A 803 -73.29 -89.05 -42.11
N ARG A 804 -74.05 -87.96 -42.33
CA ARG A 804 -75.38 -88.00 -42.97
C ARG A 804 -75.37 -88.50 -44.42
N GLY A 805 -74.25 -88.38 -45.13
CA GLY A 805 -74.11 -88.87 -46.50
C GLY A 805 -74.01 -90.39 -46.61
N LEU A 806 -73.33 -91.03 -45.67
CA LEU A 806 -73.05 -92.48 -45.69
C LEU A 806 -74.29 -93.32 -45.36
N ASP A 807 -75.16 -92.83 -44.47
CA ASP A 807 -76.43 -93.48 -44.13
C ASP A 807 -77.33 -93.76 -45.35
N ARG A 808 -77.37 -92.83 -46.31
CA ARG A 808 -78.21 -92.96 -47.51
C ARG A 808 -77.75 -94.07 -48.47
N GLN A 809 -76.45 -94.35 -48.53
CA GLN A 809 -75.90 -95.33 -49.48
C GLN A 809 -76.18 -96.78 -49.06
N ILE A 810 -76.23 -97.05 -47.75
CA ILE A 810 -76.44 -98.39 -47.19
C ILE A 810 -77.81 -98.96 -47.59
N GLU A 811 -78.86 -98.14 -47.66
CA GLU A 811 -80.22 -98.64 -47.88
C GLU A 811 -80.46 -99.08 -49.34
N SER A 812 -79.86 -98.39 -50.31
CA SER A 812 -80.02 -98.69 -51.74
C SER A 812 -79.52 -100.08 -52.15
N ARG A 813 -78.51 -100.65 -51.48
CA ARG A 813 -77.87 -101.91 -51.90
C ARG A 813 -78.70 -103.16 -51.58
N LYS A 814 -79.47 -103.13 -50.49
CA LYS A 814 -80.29 -104.28 -50.06
C LYS A 814 -81.34 -104.69 -51.10
N GLU A 815 -81.90 -103.72 -51.84
CA GLU A 815 -82.97 -103.96 -52.81
C GLU A 815 -82.52 -104.72 -54.06
N GLN A 816 -81.22 -104.72 -54.38
CA GLN A 816 -80.69 -105.26 -55.64
C GLN A 816 -80.59 -106.80 -55.63
N ILE A 817 -80.22 -107.37 -54.49
CA ILE A 817 -79.91 -108.80 -54.29
C ILE A 817 -81.12 -109.72 -54.51
N GLN A 818 -82.34 -109.30 -54.17
CA GLN A 818 -83.53 -110.16 -54.31
C GLN A 818 -83.89 -110.54 -55.75
N ARG A 819 -83.49 -109.72 -56.74
CA ARG A 819 -83.87 -109.92 -58.15
C ARG A 819 -83.11 -111.07 -58.83
N GLU A 820 -81.93 -111.43 -58.34
CA GLU A 820 -81.03 -112.38 -59.01
C GLU A 820 -81.39 -113.85 -58.77
N LYS A 821 -81.97 -114.17 -57.61
CA LYS A 821 -82.30 -115.55 -57.19
C LYS A 821 -83.37 -116.24 -58.06
N ALA A 822 -84.38 -115.51 -58.51
CA ALA A 822 -85.53 -116.06 -59.26
C ALA A 822 -85.24 -116.53 -60.71
N ARG A 823 -84.00 -116.35 -61.20
CA ARG A 823 -83.60 -116.77 -62.56
C ARG A 823 -82.96 -118.15 -62.62
N ALA A 824 -82.38 -118.66 -61.53
CA ALA A 824 -81.60 -119.89 -61.54
C ALA A 824 -82.46 -121.18 -61.61
N ASP A 825 -83.56 -121.24 -60.85
CA ASP A 825 -84.41 -122.44 -60.69
C ASP A 825 -84.97 -122.98 -62.02
N ARG A 826 -85.27 -122.10 -62.98
CA ARG A 826 -85.89 -122.48 -64.27
C ARG A 826 -84.99 -123.31 -65.19
N ALA A 827 -83.68 -123.30 -65.01
CA ALA A 827 -82.74 -123.99 -65.90
C ALA A 827 -82.58 -125.49 -65.59
N LEU A 828 -82.90 -125.91 -64.37
CA LEU A 828 -82.54 -127.21 -63.83
C LEU A 828 -83.53 -128.34 -64.22
N GLU A 829 -84.82 -128.05 -64.35
CA GLU A 829 -85.85 -129.03 -64.72
C GLU A 829 -85.67 -129.65 -66.13
N SER A 830 -85.15 -128.87 -67.09
CA SER A 830 -85.05 -129.28 -68.50
C SER A 830 -84.02 -130.40 -68.74
N ALA A 831 -82.92 -130.42 -67.98
CA ALA A 831 -81.82 -131.38 -68.17
C ALA A 831 -82.18 -132.82 -67.73
N GLN A 832 -83.07 -132.96 -66.73
CA GLN A 832 -83.43 -134.25 -66.14
C GLN A 832 -84.17 -135.18 -67.11
N GLN A 833 -84.95 -134.63 -68.03
CA GLN A 833 -85.76 -135.43 -68.96
C GLN A 833 -84.91 -136.14 -70.04
N LYS A 834 -83.73 -135.61 -70.39
CA LYS A 834 -82.91 -136.11 -71.50
C LYS A 834 -82.18 -137.42 -71.17
N VAL A 835 -81.71 -137.56 -69.92
CA VAL A 835 -80.86 -138.68 -69.47
C VAL A 835 -81.62 -140.02 -69.42
N ASN A 836 -82.90 -140.00 -69.04
CA ASN A 836 -83.72 -141.21 -68.91
C ASN A 836 -83.92 -141.98 -70.23
N SER A 837 -83.90 -141.29 -71.37
CA SER A 837 -84.08 -141.90 -72.71
C SER A 837 -82.92 -142.83 -73.11
N LEU A 838 -81.68 -142.46 -72.78
CA LEU A 838 -80.48 -143.17 -73.22
C LEU A 838 -80.31 -144.55 -72.56
N ARG A 839 -80.79 -144.72 -71.32
CA ARG A 839 -80.69 -145.98 -70.56
C ARG A 839 -81.39 -147.16 -71.21
N GLY A 840 -82.51 -146.93 -71.91
CA GLY A 840 -83.35 -148.01 -72.45
C GLY A 840 -82.69 -148.81 -73.58
N ASN A 841 -81.92 -148.15 -74.44
CA ASN A 841 -81.38 -148.76 -75.67
C ASN A 841 -80.28 -149.80 -75.38
N MET A 842 -79.37 -149.50 -74.44
CA MET A 842 -78.22 -150.35 -74.09
C MET A 842 -78.61 -151.78 -73.65
N SER A 843 -79.72 -151.93 -72.93
CA SER A 843 -80.09 -153.23 -72.35
C SER A 843 -80.46 -154.29 -73.40
N ASN A 844 -80.89 -153.89 -74.60
CA ASN A 844 -81.35 -154.83 -75.62
C ASN A 844 -80.17 -155.46 -76.37
N ASP A 845 -79.20 -154.66 -76.78
CA ASP A 845 -78.09 -155.11 -77.64
C ASP A 845 -77.16 -156.11 -76.92
N CYS A 846 -76.97 -155.95 -75.62
CA CYS A 846 -76.20 -156.88 -74.79
C CYS A 846 -76.78 -158.28 -74.67
N ARG A 847 -78.09 -158.43 -74.79
CA ARG A 847 -78.75 -159.73 -74.66
C ARG A 847 -78.51 -160.61 -75.90
N ASN A 848 -78.44 -160.01 -77.08
CA ASN A 848 -78.27 -160.73 -78.35
C ASN A 848 -76.88 -161.36 -78.50
N ALA A 849 -75.83 -160.66 -78.06
CA ALA A 849 -74.45 -161.13 -78.16
C ALA A 849 -74.19 -162.46 -77.43
N SER A 850 -74.77 -162.61 -76.24
CA SER A 850 -74.56 -163.78 -75.38
C SER A 850 -75.06 -165.07 -76.05
N ASN A 851 -76.19 -165.03 -76.74
CA ASN A 851 -76.79 -166.20 -77.37
C ASN A 851 -75.96 -166.76 -78.53
N ASN A 852 -75.31 -165.91 -79.33
CA ASN A 852 -74.53 -166.33 -80.49
C ASN A 852 -73.20 -167.00 -80.10
N TRP A 853 -72.60 -166.62 -78.96
CA TRP A 853 -71.34 -167.18 -78.49
C TRP A 853 -71.44 -168.66 -78.10
N HIS A 854 -72.61 -169.07 -77.58
CA HIS A 854 -72.86 -170.45 -77.19
C HIS A 854 -72.91 -171.42 -78.38
N ASN A 855 -73.40 -171.00 -79.55
CA ASN A 855 -73.54 -171.88 -80.72
C ASN A 855 -72.20 -172.20 -81.42
N CYS A 856 -71.24 -171.28 -81.42
CA CYS A 856 -69.92 -171.49 -82.04
C CYS A 856 -69.13 -172.64 -81.37
N ARG A 857 -69.27 -172.82 -80.05
CA ARG A 857 -68.49 -173.81 -79.29
C ARG A 857 -68.81 -175.28 -79.58
N ARG A 858 -69.98 -175.61 -80.14
CA ARG A 858 -70.48 -177.00 -80.18
C ARG A 858 -70.11 -177.80 -81.45
N LEU A 859 -69.77 -177.16 -82.56
CA LEU A 859 -69.59 -177.83 -83.86
C LEU A 859 -68.16 -177.64 -84.39
N ARG A 860 -67.27 -178.57 -84.05
CA ARG A 860 -65.80 -178.37 -84.18
C ARG A 860 -65.22 -178.54 -85.59
N HIS A 861 -66.03 -178.70 -86.65
CA HIS A 861 -65.53 -178.94 -88.02
C HIS A 861 -66.18 -178.08 -89.12
N ILE A 862 -66.89 -176.98 -88.78
CA ILE A 862 -67.54 -176.10 -89.77
C ILE A 862 -67.13 -174.64 -89.50
N THR A 863 -66.52 -173.97 -90.49
CA THR A 863 -65.90 -172.64 -90.34
C THR A 863 -66.88 -171.45 -90.25
N GLY A 864 -68.20 -171.66 -90.41
CA GLY A 864 -69.19 -170.56 -90.50
C GLY A 864 -69.76 -170.01 -89.18
N SER A 865 -69.78 -170.76 -88.08
CA SER A 865 -70.58 -170.41 -86.89
C SER A 865 -69.93 -169.41 -85.93
N CYS A 866 -68.63 -169.14 -86.06
CA CYS A 866 -67.89 -168.31 -85.09
C CYS A 866 -67.78 -166.83 -85.47
N ARG A 867 -68.25 -166.44 -86.67
CA ARG A 867 -68.12 -165.06 -87.17
C ARG A 867 -69.17 -164.10 -86.59
N ASN A 868 -70.43 -164.53 -86.50
CA ASN A 868 -71.54 -163.68 -86.04
C ASN A 868 -71.42 -163.30 -84.55
N ALA A 869 -70.83 -164.19 -83.78
CA ALA A 869 -70.75 -164.04 -82.35
C ALA A 869 -69.73 -162.95 -81.92
N ILE A 870 -68.75 -162.65 -82.78
CA ILE A 870 -67.75 -161.58 -82.54
C ILE A 870 -68.35 -160.19 -82.79
N SER A 871 -69.22 -160.07 -83.81
CA SER A 871 -69.89 -158.81 -84.18
C SER A 871 -70.77 -158.26 -83.07
N ASP A 872 -71.65 -159.10 -82.51
CA ASP A 872 -72.64 -158.64 -81.53
C ASP A 872 -72.01 -158.35 -80.16
N GLY A 873 -70.95 -159.07 -79.80
CA GLY A 873 -70.18 -158.81 -78.57
C GLY A 873 -69.51 -157.45 -78.54
N TRP A 874 -69.20 -156.89 -79.73
CA TRP A 874 -68.57 -155.57 -79.86
C TRP A 874 -69.57 -154.42 -79.65
N ARG A 875 -70.80 -154.51 -80.20
CA ARG A 875 -71.83 -153.45 -80.04
C ARG A 875 -72.25 -153.25 -78.57
N CYS A 876 -72.50 -154.33 -77.84
CA CYS A 876 -72.88 -154.29 -76.44
C CYS A 876 -71.82 -153.65 -75.53
N ASN A 877 -70.57 -154.09 -75.65
CA ASN A 877 -69.55 -153.78 -74.64
C ASN A 877 -68.82 -152.47 -74.90
N VAL A 878 -68.87 -151.95 -76.14
CA VAL A 878 -68.06 -150.78 -76.52
C VAL A 878 -68.93 -149.55 -76.83
N GLN A 879 -70.11 -149.69 -77.43
CA GLN A 879 -70.87 -148.54 -77.92
C GLN A 879 -71.88 -147.97 -76.91
N ASP A 880 -72.81 -148.78 -76.40
CA ASP A 880 -73.97 -148.23 -75.67
C ASP A 880 -73.74 -148.02 -74.16
N LYS A 881 -72.81 -148.77 -73.56
CA LYS A 881 -72.50 -148.64 -72.12
C LYS A 881 -71.71 -147.38 -71.78
N ALA A 882 -70.93 -146.88 -72.73
CA ALA A 882 -70.21 -145.62 -72.61
C ALA A 882 -71.17 -144.42 -72.62
N ALA A 883 -72.24 -144.45 -73.43
CA ALA A 883 -73.15 -143.33 -73.60
C ALA A 883 -74.02 -143.02 -72.35
N VAL A 884 -74.46 -144.04 -71.62
CA VAL A 884 -75.33 -143.88 -70.43
C VAL A 884 -74.56 -143.36 -69.21
N THR A 885 -73.36 -143.87 -68.99
CA THR A 885 -72.53 -143.53 -67.82
C THR A 885 -72.14 -142.04 -67.81
N ILE A 886 -71.91 -141.46 -68.99
CA ILE A 886 -71.57 -140.05 -69.14
C ILE A 886 -72.80 -139.16 -68.87
N ALA A 887 -74.00 -139.59 -69.26
CA ALA A 887 -75.22 -138.79 -69.11
C ALA A 887 -75.73 -138.72 -67.65
N ASP A 888 -75.59 -139.79 -66.87
CA ASP A 888 -75.98 -139.81 -65.45
C ASP A 888 -75.09 -138.89 -64.59
N ALA A 889 -73.78 -138.87 -64.86
CA ALA A 889 -72.82 -138.06 -64.08
C ALA A 889 -73.06 -136.54 -64.21
N VAL A 890 -73.55 -136.07 -65.37
CA VAL A 890 -73.80 -134.64 -65.62
C VAL A 890 -75.04 -134.14 -64.86
N LEU A 891 -76.02 -135.00 -64.61
CA LEU A 891 -77.29 -134.62 -64.01
C LEU A 891 -77.23 -134.58 -62.48
N GLU A 892 -76.47 -135.49 -61.86
CA GLU A 892 -76.20 -135.49 -60.42
C GLU A 892 -75.46 -134.22 -59.99
N ALA A 893 -74.54 -133.72 -60.83
CA ALA A 893 -73.78 -132.49 -60.59
C ALA A 893 -74.66 -131.22 -60.64
N ALA A 894 -75.75 -131.22 -61.43
CA ALA A 894 -76.64 -130.06 -61.54
C ALA A 894 -77.54 -129.89 -60.30
N LYS A 895 -77.98 -130.98 -59.67
CA LYS A 895 -78.94 -130.96 -58.54
C LYS A 895 -78.34 -130.52 -57.19
N GLN A 896 -77.03 -130.56 -57.01
CA GLN A 896 -76.41 -130.16 -55.73
C GLN A 896 -76.25 -128.64 -55.55
N VAL A 897 -76.46 -127.84 -56.61
CA VAL A 897 -76.22 -126.39 -56.57
C VAL A 897 -77.47 -125.58 -56.15
N GLU A 898 -78.67 -126.15 -56.21
CA GLU A 898 -79.93 -125.42 -55.97
C GLU A 898 -80.27 -125.21 -54.48
N ASP A 899 -79.81 -126.08 -53.56
CA ASP A 899 -80.29 -126.11 -52.17
C ASP A 899 -79.54 -125.20 -51.15
N HIS A 900 -78.55 -124.36 -51.53
CA HIS A 900 -77.63 -123.73 -50.54
C HIS A 900 -77.32 -122.20 -50.64
N LEU A 901 -78.28 -121.28 -50.87
CA LEU A 901 -78.00 -119.81 -50.78
C LEU A 901 -78.99 -118.97 -49.92
N PRO A 902 -78.58 -118.47 -48.72
CA PRO A 902 -79.24 -117.41 -47.93
C PRO A 902 -78.75 -115.96 -48.29
N THR A 903 -79.57 -114.95 -48.00
CA THR A 903 -79.52 -113.56 -48.53
C THR A 903 -78.60 -112.55 -47.81
N ASP A 904 -77.96 -112.88 -46.68
CA ASP A 904 -77.37 -111.90 -45.72
C ASP A 904 -75.85 -111.65 -45.81
N LEU A 905 -75.16 -112.11 -46.88
CA LEU A 905 -73.69 -112.03 -47.00
C LEU A 905 -73.23 -111.33 -48.30
N ASP A 906 -73.83 -110.18 -48.65
CA ASP A 906 -73.35 -109.34 -49.77
C ASP A 906 -72.12 -108.48 -49.35
N PRO A 907 -70.96 -108.62 -50.00
CA PRO A 907 -69.72 -107.93 -49.64
C PRO A 907 -69.79 -106.40 -49.67
N GLU A 908 -70.65 -105.82 -50.51
CA GLU A 908 -70.72 -104.37 -50.73
C GLU A 908 -71.46 -103.65 -49.59
N LEU A 909 -72.46 -104.31 -48.99
CA LEU A 909 -73.21 -103.77 -47.85
C LEU A 909 -72.36 -103.65 -46.57
N VAL A 910 -71.37 -104.54 -46.39
CA VAL A 910 -70.46 -104.51 -45.24
C VAL A 910 -69.51 -103.30 -45.29
N GLY A 911 -68.98 -102.98 -46.47
CA GLY A 911 -68.03 -101.86 -46.65
C GLY A 911 -68.63 -100.49 -46.33
N LEU A 912 -69.90 -100.27 -46.67
CA LEU A 912 -70.58 -99.00 -46.42
C LEU A 912 -70.81 -98.73 -44.92
N ARG A 913 -71.07 -99.76 -44.11
CA ARG A 913 -71.26 -99.61 -42.65
C ARG A 913 -69.99 -99.20 -41.92
N ALA A 914 -68.83 -99.77 -42.27
CA ALA A 914 -67.54 -99.43 -41.64
C ALA A 914 -67.14 -97.95 -41.86
N SER A 915 -67.42 -97.42 -43.05
CA SER A 915 -67.11 -96.01 -43.38
C SER A 915 -67.89 -95.02 -42.51
N ARG A 916 -69.13 -95.35 -42.14
CA ARG A 916 -69.99 -94.51 -41.31
C ARG A 916 -69.46 -94.35 -39.88
N GLU A 917 -69.01 -95.43 -39.25
CA GLU A 917 -68.46 -95.37 -37.90
C GLU A 917 -67.19 -94.53 -37.83
N THR A 918 -66.32 -94.63 -38.85
CA THR A 918 -65.10 -93.80 -38.94
C THR A 918 -65.44 -92.31 -38.99
N ALA A 919 -66.48 -91.93 -39.74
CA ALA A 919 -66.91 -90.53 -39.83
C ALA A 919 -67.49 -89.99 -38.52
N MET A 920 -68.15 -90.84 -37.72
CA MET A 920 -68.65 -90.45 -36.39
C MET A 920 -67.52 -90.13 -35.41
N GLY A 921 -66.43 -90.91 -35.42
CA GLY A 921 -65.26 -90.63 -34.58
C GLY A 921 -64.60 -89.29 -34.89
N ALA A 922 -64.54 -88.89 -36.17
CA ALA A 922 -63.98 -87.60 -36.58
C ALA A 922 -64.83 -86.40 -36.08
N LEU A 923 -66.15 -86.57 -35.98
CA LEU A 923 -67.06 -85.55 -35.46
C LEU A 923 -66.86 -85.33 -33.96
N GLU A 924 -66.70 -86.39 -33.17
CA GLU A 924 -66.42 -86.26 -31.74
C GLU A 924 -65.10 -85.54 -31.49
N ALA A 925 -64.05 -85.84 -32.27
CA ALA A 925 -62.77 -85.14 -32.18
C ALA A 925 -62.89 -83.63 -32.47
N ALA A 926 -63.71 -83.22 -33.45
CA ALA A 926 -63.94 -81.81 -33.74
C ALA A 926 -64.69 -81.09 -32.61
N LYS A 927 -65.64 -81.77 -31.94
CA LYS A 927 -66.40 -81.21 -30.81
C LYS A 927 -65.55 -80.99 -29.55
N LEU A 928 -64.38 -81.63 -29.41
CA LEU A 928 -63.45 -81.43 -28.29
C LEU A 928 -62.64 -80.11 -28.33
N ALA A 929 -62.72 -79.35 -29.44
CA ALA A 929 -62.00 -78.08 -29.61
C ALA A 929 -62.64 -76.91 -28.86
N ILE A 930 -63.98 -76.92 -28.69
CA ILE A 930 -64.74 -75.95 -27.90
C ILE A 930 -65.69 -76.76 -27.00
N SER A 931 -65.50 -76.69 -25.69
CA SER A 931 -66.42 -77.34 -24.74
C SER A 931 -67.59 -76.41 -24.43
N GLY A 932 -68.83 -76.85 -24.67
CA GLY A 932 -70.03 -76.03 -24.42
C GLY A 932 -70.27 -74.96 -25.49
N LEU A 933 -70.41 -75.38 -26.75
CA LEU A 933 -70.51 -74.50 -27.93
C LEU A 933 -71.52 -73.35 -27.78
N SER A 934 -72.69 -73.59 -27.18
CA SER A 934 -73.73 -72.57 -27.00
C SER A 934 -73.34 -71.50 -25.98
N GLU A 935 -72.67 -71.87 -24.89
CA GLU A 935 -72.24 -70.94 -23.84
C GLU A 935 -71.10 -70.05 -24.35
N MET A 936 -70.17 -70.64 -25.11
CA MET A 936 -69.04 -69.89 -25.69
C MET A 936 -69.50 -68.95 -26.80
N ASP A 937 -70.50 -69.32 -27.60
CA ASP A 937 -71.09 -68.42 -28.61
C ASP A 937 -71.73 -67.19 -27.99
N GLN A 938 -72.32 -67.34 -26.79
CA GLN A 938 -72.92 -66.23 -26.06
C GLN A 938 -71.86 -65.31 -25.47
N TRP A 939 -70.81 -65.87 -24.84
CA TRP A 939 -69.72 -65.07 -24.27
C TRP A 939 -68.93 -64.32 -25.34
N MET A 940 -68.66 -64.92 -26.51
CA MET A 940 -67.94 -64.25 -27.60
C MET A 940 -68.64 -62.99 -28.12
N LYS A 941 -69.95 -62.84 -27.89
CA LYS A 941 -70.73 -61.64 -28.25
C LYS A 941 -70.59 -60.49 -27.24
N THR A 942 -70.23 -60.78 -25.99
CA THR A 942 -70.18 -59.79 -24.89
C THR A 942 -68.80 -59.65 -24.24
N GLY A 943 -67.87 -60.56 -24.50
CA GLY A 943 -66.58 -60.65 -23.81
C GLY A 943 -65.67 -59.44 -24.03
N LEU A 944 -65.74 -58.79 -25.20
CA LEU A 944 -64.97 -57.57 -25.46
C LEU A 944 -65.39 -56.42 -24.52
N ASP A 945 -66.71 -56.22 -24.37
CA ASP A 945 -67.26 -55.18 -23.51
C ASP A 945 -66.98 -55.47 -22.03
N GLU A 946 -67.03 -56.75 -21.64
CA GLU A 946 -66.72 -57.23 -20.27
C GLU A 946 -65.26 -56.94 -19.89
N LEU A 947 -64.30 -57.32 -20.75
CA LEU A 947 -62.87 -57.08 -20.51
C LEU A 947 -62.54 -55.58 -20.51
N THR A 948 -63.16 -54.81 -21.41
CA THR A 948 -62.96 -53.35 -21.49
C THR A 948 -63.46 -52.65 -20.23
N THR A 949 -64.68 -52.97 -19.78
CA THR A 949 -65.28 -52.40 -18.56
C THR A 949 -64.43 -52.67 -17.33
N LYS A 950 -63.86 -53.87 -17.22
CA LYS A 950 -62.99 -54.23 -16.09
C LYS A 950 -61.67 -53.47 -16.10
N ALA A 951 -61.09 -53.25 -17.28
CA ALA A 951 -59.84 -52.50 -17.42
C ALA A 951 -59.99 -51.02 -17.08
N THR A 952 -61.10 -50.40 -17.47
CA THR A 952 -61.37 -48.96 -17.23
C THR A 952 -62.02 -48.68 -15.88
N ALA A 953 -62.25 -49.69 -15.04
CA ALA A 953 -62.77 -49.46 -13.70
C ALA A 953 -61.74 -48.72 -12.84
N SER A 954 -62.12 -47.67 -12.12
CA SER A 954 -61.20 -46.85 -11.31
C SER A 954 -60.43 -47.60 -10.21
N ALA A 955 -60.81 -48.86 -9.91
CA ALA A 955 -60.10 -49.75 -8.99
C ALA A 955 -59.05 -50.65 -9.68
N SER A 956 -58.93 -50.61 -11.01
CA SER A 956 -58.03 -51.47 -11.78
C SER A 956 -56.58 -51.00 -11.76
N HIS A 957 -56.36 -49.70 -11.54
CA HIS A 957 -55.05 -49.06 -11.43
C HIS A 957 -55.13 -47.88 -10.47
N LYS A 958 -54.04 -47.60 -9.75
CA LYS A 958 -53.89 -46.41 -8.90
C LYS A 958 -52.45 -45.94 -8.93
N MET A 959 -52.24 -44.65 -9.22
CA MET A 959 -50.94 -43.98 -9.15
C MET A 959 -50.94 -42.96 -8.01
N THR A 960 -49.89 -42.97 -7.19
CA THR A 960 -49.71 -41.99 -6.09
C THR A 960 -48.25 -41.55 -5.98
N ASN A 961 -48.01 -40.45 -5.27
CA ASN A 961 -46.67 -39.90 -5.00
C ASN A 961 -45.83 -39.68 -6.28
N ILE A 962 -46.43 -39.03 -7.27
CA ILE A 962 -45.79 -38.76 -8.55
C ILE A 962 -44.81 -37.60 -8.38
N THR A 963 -43.51 -37.89 -8.38
CA THR A 963 -42.44 -36.91 -8.16
C THR A 963 -41.41 -36.98 -9.27
N PHE A 964 -40.80 -35.86 -9.64
CA PHE A 964 -39.68 -35.82 -10.56
C PHE A 964 -38.55 -34.95 -10.03
N ALA A 965 -37.31 -35.31 -10.37
CA ALA A 965 -36.16 -34.51 -10.01
C ALA A 965 -35.05 -34.57 -11.07
N GLY A 966 -34.22 -33.52 -11.14
CA GLY A 966 -33.07 -33.43 -12.03
C GLY A 966 -32.47 -32.04 -12.18
N ASN A 967 -31.51 -31.90 -13.10
CA ASN A 967 -30.84 -30.63 -13.39
C ASN A 967 -31.55 -29.90 -14.54
N LEU A 968 -31.89 -28.62 -14.35
CA LEU A 968 -32.64 -27.84 -15.34
C LEU A 968 -31.85 -27.64 -16.64
N GLY A 969 -30.55 -27.32 -16.55
CA GLY A 969 -29.68 -27.14 -17.71
C GLY A 969 -29.62 -28.36 -18.61
N ASP A 970 -29.57 -29.56 -18.01
CA ASP A 970 -29.61 -30.83 -18.76
C ASP A 970 -30.95 -31.08 -19.44
N GLN A 971 -32.07 -30.75 -18.79
CA GLN A 971 -33.40 -30.82 -19.40
C GLN A 971 -33.52 -29.85 -20.58
N MET A 972 -33.00 -28.63 -20.45
CA MET A 972 -32.96 -27.64 -21.54
C MET A 972 -32.07 -28.09 -22.72
N ARG A 973 -31.12 -29.00 -22.48
CA ARG A 973 -30.29 -29.67 -23.51
C ARG A 973 -30.89 -31.00 -24.00
N GLY A 974 -32.09 -31.37 -23.57
CA GLY A 974 -32.85 -32.56 -24.00
C GLY A 974 -32.58 -33.84 -23.21
N GLY A 975 -31.95 -33.76 -22.03
CA GLY A 975 -31.75 -34.87 -21.09
C GLY A 975 -32.95 -35.09 -20.16
N PRO A 976 -33.33 -36.34 -19.82
CA PRO A 976 -34.54 -36.60 -19.02
C PRO A 976 -34.35 -36.35 -17.51
N PHE A 977 -35.44 -35.97 -16.84
CA PHE A 977 -35.62 -36.10 -15.40
C PHE A 977 -35.93 -37.55 -15.00
N VAL A 978 -35.75 -37.84 -13.72
CA VAL A 978 -36.20 -39.09 -13.10
C VAL A 978 -37.61 -38.89 -12.54
N LEU A 979 -38.61 -39.54 -13.14
CA LEU A 979 -39.99 -39.59 -12.64
C LEU A 979 -40.17 -40.83 -11.76
N SER A 980 -40.79 -40.67 -10.62
CA SER A 980 -41.11 -41.73 -9.66
C SER A 980 -42.61 -41.81 -9.41
N ILE A 981 -43.17 -43.01 -9.45
CA ILE A 981 -44.61 -43.27 -9.26
C ILE A 981 -44.80 -44.48 -8.36
N ASP A 982 -45.61 -44.37 -7.31
CA ASP A 982 -46.08 -45.54 -6.56
C ASP A 982 -47.28 -46.15 -7.30
N LEU A 983 -47.17 -47.43 -7.71
CA LEU A 983 -48.10 -48.06 -8.64
C LEU A 983 -48.82 -49.28 -8.05
N VAL A 984 -50.15 -49.30 -8.15
CA VAL A 984 -51.00 -50.46 -7.81
C VAL A 984 -51.80 -50.89 -9.05
N LEU A 985 -51.73 -52.17 -9.43
CA LEU A 985 -52.51 -52.75 -10.54
C LEU A 985 -53.37 -53.93 -10.06
N LEU A 986 -54.67 -53.92 -10.37
CA LEU A 986 -55.66 -54.93 -9.95
C LEU A 986 -55.61 -55.27 -8.45
N GLY A 987 -55.37 -54.26 -7.61
CA GLY A 987 -55.22 -54.42 -6.15
C GLY A 987 -53.88 -54.97 -5.68
N LYS A 988 -52.92 -55.24 -6.59
CA LYS A 988 -51.55 -55.63 -6.25
C LYS A 988 -50.63 -54.41 -6.27
N ASP A 989 -50.01 -54.12 -5.14
CA ASP A 989 -48.99 -53.08 -5.00
C ASP A 989 -47.68 -53.51 -5.67
N LEU A 990 -47.17 -52.69 -6.59
CA LEU A 990 -45.92 -52.89 -7.32
C LEU A 990 -44.78 -51.99 -6.77
N GLY A 991 -45.04 -51.16 -5.77
CA GLY A 991 -44.08 -50.24 -5.18
C GLY A 991 -43.70 -49.07 -6.09
N ARG A 992 -42.63 -48.35 -5.69
CA ARG A 992 -42.10 -47.19 -6.42
C ARG A 992 -41.44 -47.62 -7.72
N GLN A 993 -41.99 -47.16 -8.84
CA GLN A 993 -41.49 -47.36 -10.19
C GLN A 993 -40.85 -46.06 -10.69
N THR A 994 -39.72 -46.18 -11.40
CA THR A 994 -39.00 -45.02 -11.95
C THR A 994 -39.02 -45.03 -13.47
N PHE A 995 -39.32 -43.88 -14.07
CA PHE A 995 -39.40 -43.64 -15.50
C PHE A 995 -38.52 -42.45 -15.89
N ALA A 996 -38.02 -42.42 -17.12
CA ALA A 996 -37.42 -41.21 -17.66
C ALA A 996 -38.52 -40.25 -18.08
N PHE A 997 -38.36 -38.96 -17.83
CA PHE A 997 -39.40 -37.96 -18.05
C PHE A 997 -38.83 -36.67 -18.64
N LYS A 998 -39.47 -36.16 -19.69
CA LYS A 998 -39.04 -34.95 -20.38
C LYS A 998 -40.17 -33.93 -20.43
N MET A 999 -39.94 -32.79 -19.79
CA MET A 999 -40.92 -31.71 -19.72
C MET A 999 -41.41 -31.23 -21.10
N ASP A 1000 -40.55 -31.29 -22.12
CA ASP A 1000 -40.81 -30.78 -23.46
C ASP A 1000 -41.12 -31.87 -24.52
N ASP A 1001 -41.12 -33.16 -24.15
CA ASP A 1001 -41.31 -34.28 -25.08
C ASP A 1001 -42.40 -35.28 -24.62
N PRO A 1002 -43.69 -34.93 -24.80
CA PRO A 1002 -44.80 -35.79 -24.37
C PRO A 1002 -44.89 -37.12 -25.14
N LYS A 1003 -44.24 -37.23 -26.31
CA LYS A 1003 -44.18 -38.50 -27.06
C LYS A 1003 -43.19 -39.46 -26.43
N PHE A 1004 -42.05 -38.93 -25.98
CA PHE A 1004 -41.09 -39.70 -25.19
C PHE A 1004 -41.75 -40.22 -23.91
N ASP A 1005 -42.44 -39.36 -23.16
CA ASP A 1005 -43.11 -39.75 -21.90
C ASP A 1005 -44.19 -40.82 -22.12
N ALA A 1006 -45.00 -40.67 -23.16
CA ALA A 1006 -46.04 -41.65 -23.52
C ALA A 1006 -45.47 -43.04 -23.77
N LEU A 1007 -44.31 -43.13 -24.43
CA LEU A 1007 -43.62 -44.40 -24.66
C LEU A 1007 -43.11 -45.01 -23.34
N GLN A 1008 -42.48 -44.19 -22.48
CA GLN A 1008 -41.95 -44.64 -21.19
C GLN A 1008 -43.04 -45.22 -20.28
N LEU A 1009 -44.24 -44.64 -20.31
CA LEU A 1009 -45.36 -45.03 -19.45
C LEU A 1009 -46.28 -46.11 -20.04
N SER A 1010 -46.11 -46.47 -21.32
CA SER A 1010 -46.95 -47.49 -22.01
C SER A 1010 -46.86 -48.89 -21.40
N TYR A 1011 -45.83 -49.16 -20.61
CA TYR A 1011 -45.67 -50.40 -19.83
C TYR A 1011 -46.87 -50.67 -18.90
N ILE A 1012 -47.40 -49.61 -18.26
CA ILE A 1012 -48.46 -49.72 -17.26
C ILE A 1012 -49.78 -50.28 -17.83
N PRO A 1013 -50.38 -49.71 -18.90
CA PRO A 1013 -51.62 -50.24 -19.48
C PRO A 1013 -51.44 -51.65 -20.09
N LEU A 1014 -50.29 -51.99 -20.66
CA LEU A 1014 -50.06 -53.31 -21.26
C LEU A 1014 -50.04 -54.43 -20.21
N HIS A 1015 -49.40 -54.19 -19.05
CA HIS A 1015 -49.41 -55.13 -17.93
C HIS A 1015 -50.81 -55.37 -17.36
N LEU A 1016 -51.63 -54.32 -17.27
CA LEU A 1016 -53.02 -54.42 -16.85
C LEU A 1016 -53.83 -55.32 -17.80
N ILE A 1017 -53.67 -55.12 -19.11
CA ILE A 1017 -54.35 -55.91 -20.16
C ILE A 1017 -53.95 -57.38 -20.10
N HIS A 1018 -52.65 -57.67 -19.93
CA HIS A 1018 -52.15 -59.03 -19.80
C HIS A 1018 -52.85 -59.80 -18.67
N GLU A 1019 -52.95 -59.19 -17.49
CA GLU A 1019 -53.59 -59.83 -16.33
C GLU A 1019 -55.10 -60.00 -16.50
N ILE A 1020 -55.78 -59.08 -17.19
CA ILE A 1020 -57.21 -59.20 -17.48
C ILE A 1020 -57.48 -60.37 -18.45
N PHE A 1021 -56.76 -60.45 -19.58
CA PHE A 1021 -56.96 -61.55 -20.54
C PHE A 1021 -56.63 -62.93 -19.95
N LYS A 1022 -55.64 -63.00 -19.06
CA LYS A 1022 -55.24 -64.25 -18.40
C LYS A 1022 -56.28 -64.76 -17.41
N ASN A 1023 -56.94 -63.85 -16.68
CA ASN A 1023 -57.78 -64.22 -15.54
C ASN A 1023 -59.29 -64.20 -15.87
N ASP A 1024 -59.72 -63.44 -16.87
CA ASP A 1024 -61.15 -63.17 -17.12
C ASP A 1024 -61.74 -63.85 -18.37
N VAL A 1025 -60.92 -64.50 -19.20
CA VAL A 1025 -61.44 -65.29 -20.34
C VAL A 1025 -61.95 -66.67 -19.86
N PRO A 1026 -63.17 -67.11 -20.23
CA PRO A 1026 -63.74 -68.37 -19.79
C PRO A 1026 -62.90 -69.61 -20.13
N ARG A 1027 -62.90 -70.59 -19.21
CA ARG A 1027 -62.15 -71.85 -19.37
C ARG A 1027 -62.50 -72.63 -20.65
N GLY A 1028 -63.73 -72.52 -21.16
CA GLY A 1028 -64.15 -73.17 -22.41
C GLY A 1028 -63.40 -72.69 -23.66
N LEU A 1029 -62.78 -71.48 -23.59
CA LEU A 1029 -61.94 -70.90 -24.64
C LEU A 1029 -60.44 -71.00 -24.34
N SER A 1030 -60.04 -71.60 -23.21
CA SER A 1030 -58.63 -71.66 -22.76
C SER A 1030 -57.65 -72.21 -23.81
N LYS A 1031 -58.08 -73.19 -24.62
CA LYS A 1031 -57.28 -73.76 -25.71
C LYS A 1031 -57.00 -72.79 -26.87
N LEU A 1032 -57.72 -71.66 -26.92
CA LEU A 1032 -57.57 -70.58 -27.92
C LEU A 1032 -56.78 -69.37 -27.38
N MET A 1033 -56.44 -69.34 -26.09
CA MET A 1033 -55.78 -68.19 -25.44
C MET A 1033 -54.26 -68.09 -25.67
N GLY A 1034 -53.61 -69.17 -26.11
CA GLY A 1034 -52.16 -69.19 -26.32
C GLY A 1034 -51.65 -68.06 -27.22
N PRO A 1035 -52.18 -67.89 -28.45
CA PRO A 1035 -51.79 -66.79 -29.34
C PRO A 1035 -52.03 -65.39 -28.78
N VAL A 1036 -53.11 -65.20 -28.00
CA VAL A 1036 -53.47 -63.90 -27.42
C VAL A 1036 -52.45 -63.46 -26.37
N LEU A 1037 -52.13 -64.35 -25.42
CA LEU A 1037 -51.18 -64.04 -24.35
C LEU A 1037 -49.76 -63.81 -24.89
N SER A 1038 -49.33 -64.57 -25.90
CA SER A 1038 -48.02 -64.36 -26.53
C SER A 1038 -47.90 -62.97 -27.19
N ALA A 1039 -48.94 -62.50 -27.88
CA ALA A 1039 -48.93 -61.18 -28.51
C ALA A 1039 -48.83 -60.03 -27.48
N ILE A 1040 -49.48 -60.17 -26.32
CA ILE A 1040 -49.40 -59.18 -25.25
C ILE A 1040 -47.99 -59.15 -24.63
N VAL A 1041 -47.39 -60.32 -24.37
CA VAL A 1041 -46.05 -60.43 -23.76
C VAL A 1041 -44.95 -59.87 -24.68
N GLU A 1042 -45.06 -60.08 -25.99
CA GLU A 1042 -44.11 -59.54 -26.97
C GLU A 1042 -44.10 -58.00 -26.95
N GLU A 1043 -45.28 -57.37 -26.90
CA GLU A 1043 -45.38 -55.91 -26.85
C GLU A 1043 -44.87 -55.32 -25.52
N ILE A 1044 -45.13 -56.00 -24.39
CA ILE A 1044 -44.58 -55.63 -23.08
C ILE A 1044 -43.05 -55.61 -23.11
N SER A 1045 -42.41 -56.66 -23.65
CA SER A 1045 -40.95 -56.80 -23.64
C SER A 1045 -40.23 -55.72 -24.44
N GLU A 1046 -40.83 -55.22 -25.53
CA GLU A 1046 -40.22 -54.17 -26.35
C GLU A 1046 -40.27 -52.81 -25.64
N VAL A 1047 -41.42 -52.46 -25.05
CA VAL A 1047 -41.60 -51.21 -24.30
C VAL A 1047 -40.74 -51.20 -23.04
N GLU A 1048 -40.66 -52.31 -22.31
CA GLU A 1048 -39.87 -52.43 -21.08
C GLU A 1048 -38.38 -52.17 -21.32
N LYS A 1049 -37.81 -52.74 -22.40
CA LYS A 1049 -36.39 -52.56 -22.74
C LYS A 1049 -36.05 -51.10 -23.03
N GLN A 1050 -36.86 -50.42 -23.84
CA GLN A 1050 -36.65 -49.01 -24.19
C GLN A 1050 -36.81 -48.07 -22.98
N ALA A 1051 -37.74 -48.40 -22.08
CA ALA A 1051 -37.94 -47.64 -20.85
C ALA A 1051 -36.77 -47.80 -19.87
N GLN A 1052 -36.29 -49.02 -19.65
CA GLN A 1052 -35.19 -49.30 -18.73
C GLN A 1052 -33.87 -48.62 -19.13
N GLU A 1053 -33.53 -48.59 -20.42
CA GLU A 1053 -32.32 -47.90 -20.92
C GLU A 1053 -32.38 -46.39 -20.64
N SER A 1054 -33.55 -45.79 -20.84
CA SER A 1054 -33.77 -44.35 -20.63
C SER A 1054 -33.70 -43.97 -19.16
N VAL A 1055 -34.31 -44.77 -18.28
CA VAL A 1055 -34.27 -44.60 -16.81
C VAL A 1055 -32.86 -44.70 -16.27
N LYS A 1056 -32.08 -45.68 -16.74
CA LYS A 1056 -30.69 -45.87 -16.29
C LYS A 1056 -29.83 -44.64 -16.59
N LYS A 1057 -30.04 -44.01 -17.74
CA LYS A 1057 -29.34 -42.78 -18.13
C LYS A 1057 -29.77 -41.60 -17.25
N ALA A 1058 -31.07 -41.42 -17.04
CA ALA A 1058 -31.61 -40.37 -16.18
C ALA A 1058 -31.05 -40.46 -14.74
N ASN A 1059 -31.04 -41.67 -14.16
CA ASN A 1059 -30.51 -41.90 -12.81
C ASN A 1059 -29.00 -41.64 -12.69
N ALA A 1060 -28.21 -41.98 -13.71
CA ALA A 1060 -26.77 -41.71 -13.70
C ALA A 1060 -26.48 -40.20 -13.71
N GLN A 1061 -27.18 -39.45 -14.56
CA GLN A 1061 -27.05 -37.99 -14.64
C GLN A 1061 -27.52 -37.30 -13.36
N PHE A 1062 -28.63 -37.78 -12.77
CA PHE A 1062 -29.15 -37.26 -11.51
C PHE A 1062 -28.13 -37.35 -10.37
N ASN A 1063 -27.49 -38.51 -10.18
CA ASN A 1063 -26.52 -38.70 -9.10
C ASN A 1063 -25.25 -37.85 -9.29
N GLU A 1064 -24.75 -37.73 -10.53
CA GLU A 1064 -23.57 -36.88 -10.81
C GLU A 1064 -23.85 -35.40 -10.47
N ASN A 1065 -25.04 -34.92 -10.82
CA ASN A 1065 -25.43 -33.53 -10.56
C ASN A 1065 -25.69 -33.25 -9.07
N LEU A 1066 -26.21 -34.23 -8.33
CA LEU A 1066 -26.42 -34.13 -6.88
C LEU A 1066 -25.08 -34.07 -6.13
N ASP A 1067 -24.07 -34.80 -6.58
CA ASP A 1067 -22.74 -34.77 -5.98
C ASP A 1067 -22.04 -33.42 -6.22
N LYS A 1068 -22.20 -32.81 -7.41
CA LYS A 1068 -21.71 -31.43 -7.68
C LYS A 1068 -22.35 -30.39 -6.78
N LEU A 1069 -23.67 -30.44 -6.60
CA LEU A 1069 -24.37 -29.51 -5.70
C LEU A 1069 -23.82 -29.62 -4.25
N ARG A 1070 -23.52 -30.82 -3.79
CA ARG A 1070 -22.91 -31.04 -2.46
C ARG A 1070 -21.48 -30.52 -2.38
N GLU A 1071 -20.70 -30.63 -3.46
CA GLU A 1071 -19.36 -30.06 -3.53
C GLU A 1071 -19.41 -28.54 -3.42
N ASP A 1072 -20.28 -27.87 -4.20
CA ASP A 1072 -20.51 -26.42 -4.17
C ASP A 1072 -20.92 -25.93 -2.77
N MET A 1073 -21.75 -26.68 -2.05
CA MET A 1073 -22.13 -26.37 -0.66
C MET A 1073 -21.00 -26.56 0.36
N SER A 1074 -19.99 -27.37 0.04
CA SER A 1074 -18.93 -27.76 1.00
C SER A 1074 -17.67 -26.89 0.93
N SER A 1075 -17.44 -26.20 -0.20
CA SER A 1075 -16.29 -25.30 -0.38
C SER A 1075 -16.37 -24.05 0.51
N ASP A 1076 -17.57 -23.60 0.87
CA ASP A 1076 -17.78 -22.38 1.67
C ASP A 1076 -17.62 -22.58 3.20
N VAL A 1077 -17.43 -23.81 3.68
CA VAL A 1077 -17.34 -24.11 5.13
C VAL A 1077 -15.88 -24.22 5.63
N LYS A 1078 -14.87 -23.99 4.78
CA LYS A 1078 -13.49 -23.87 5.28
C LYS A 1078 -13.27 -22.49 5.88
N THR A 1079 -13.67 -22.37 7.14
CA THR A 1079 -13.15 -21.39 8.07
C THR A 1079 -11.62 -21.48 8.09
N ASP A 1080 -10.94 -20.45 7.58
CA ASP A 1080 -9.59 -20.15 8.02
C ASP A 1080 -9.67 -19.85 9.53
N SER A 1081 -9.13 -20.79 10.30
CA SER A 1081 -8.87 -20.65 11.74
C SER A 1081 -7.65 -19.78 11.98
#